data_AF-A0A1C7Z8T6-F1
#
_entry.id   AF-A0A1C7Z8T6-F1
#
_cell.length_a   1.000
_cell.length_b   1.000
_cell.length_c   1.000
_cell.angle_alpha   90.00
_cell.angle_beta   90.00
_cell.angle_gamma   90.00
#
_symmetry.space_group_name_H-M   'P 1'
#
loop_
_entity.id
_entity.type
_entity.pdbx_description
1 polymer ?
#
loop_
_entity_poly.entity_id
_entity_poly.type
_entity_poly.pdbx_seq_one_letter_code
_entity_poly.pdbx_strand_id
1 'polypeptide(L)'
;MRVEQAVYGEILGRGHGLRTSSTNAPVAAAIASKLDLPDVVPPGVQAWSPFVRGFPIDGHYVVARTFLDSSASRGGMVLTHALIVSLEDMCEVGSLAALFGRLAASVTECPASVVTLELENAPSSSVLAADLIGTANALTASGLTPVVRLSVEGFEQLVDSLWKNLWPALRRTFAFRLSFGPNDLVEKPTPALVCTPEQLQARWTKHQIVSSDDKNPNSESAGILCGQRDVQPTLDLAEDLGLEVHTLRELSRLERLQALLSGGESFDELLAAIRLADGLSNQPTFGACIKDRLISRFTALIPDAGCRQLMLMRNLALPGFTSTRPLWSAVELLVSNLEFAPADDSVLTQMIAASIDEDLALPLWCAAVKNGLSTAALRDKNAIYLAIWRWAAHNQSAFSTAVDNLPATETVEQRLAGQVPRKLTATSSDTLLSPLLKKRWLTAHGAVLAATLPPIDATGQQLKVDKNLDHIAGLRSVLRFASPIEALDCALVHKDLRLVGLCAEQAAVHPEILSHILCKDITEQQLWGMAIVKDASLWNAPSNAIGARDTVFAQLIEGVSVDTGLLKAMAKTPLADLSATSERARLWSLLPASQREHYLQATAIGWLEAGEKGSVVTTPEAPLEQAIMASANLRSMLERSSVPVDTRLAIVSGLQSFSEEQFIGWLNNVLKGPQMLSHAASEQLGTLVVARHWDRAARYLSDRLANRPDIKPGLRLCANLLSIYKRWMLGIAKLSAAEKWKAFEAEVCDLYQSGPDSEELWSRAGGKNSDLPGGYQNGAARWHTALNSVRSGGRPTARDLLKIMSQDFPMNEKLRLFAGDTDIVGWR
;
A
#
# COMPACT_ATOMS: atom_id res chain seq x y z
N MET A 1 71.96 -43.55 -17.22
CA MET A 1 71.94 -42.09 -17.03
C MET A 1 73.37 -41.59 -16.95
N ARG A 2 73.63 -40.46 -17.61
CA ARG A 2 74.92 -39.78 -17.57
C ARG A 2 75.03 -38.96 -16.29
N VAL A 3 76.10 -39.15 -15.53
CA VAL A 3 76.33 -38.48 -14.25
C VAL A 3 77.69 -37.79 -14.28
N GLU A 4 77.69 -36.47 -14.12
CA GLU A 4 78.91 -35.70 -13.96
C GLU A 4 79.34 -35.69 -12.49
N GLN A 5 80.65 -35.61 -12.26
CA GLN A 5 81.26 -35.61 -10.94
C GLN A 5 82.00 -34.29 -10.70
N ALA A 6 82.03 -33.84 -9.46
CA ALA A 6 82.81 -32.68 -9.05
C ALA A 6 83.25 -32.78 -7.58
N VAL A 7 84.44 -32.27 -7.27
CA VAL A 7 84.97 -32.21 -5.90
C VAL A 7 85.22 -30.76 -5.53
N TYR A 8 84.76 -30.37 -4.34
CA TYR A 8 84.85 -29.02 -3.79
C TYR A 8 85.58 -29.04 -2.46
N GLY A 9 86.39 -28.04 -2.18
CA GLY A 9 87.16 -27.94 -0.94
C GLY A 9 88.04 -26.71 -0.92
N GLU A 10 89.08 -26.71 -0.09
CA GLU A 10 89.99 -25.57 -0.01
C GLU A 10 90.70 -25.29 -1.34
N ILE A 11 90.55 -24.06 -1.83
CA ILE A 11 91.38 -23.45 -2.87
C ILE A 11 92.28 -22.42 -2.20
N LEU A 12 93.59 -22.60 -2.36
CA LEU A 12 94.60 -21.75 -1.74
C LEU A 12 94.33 -20.27 -2.03
N GLY A 13 94.12 -19.48 -0.98
CA GLY A 13 93.86 -18.04 -1.05
C GLY A 13 92.43 -17.63 -1.45
N ARG A 14 91.52 -18.57 -1.75
CA ARG A 14 90.14 -18.29 -2.19
C ARG A 14 89.04 -18.91 -1.31
N GLY A 15 89.39 -19.78 -0.37
CA GLY A 15 88.41 -20.43 0.52
C GLY A 15 87.81 -21.70 -0.10
N HIS A 16 86.56 -22.03 0.22
CA HIS A 16 85.88 -23.21 -0.36
C HIS A 16 85.53 -22.96 -1.84
N GLY A 17 85.86 -23.90 -2.72
CA GLY A 17 85.59 -23.81 -4.15
C GLY A 17 85.79 -25.11 -4.92
N LEU A 18 85.51 -25.08 -6.23
CA LEU A 18 85.66 -26.23 -7.14
C LEU A 18 87.14 -26.62 -7.31
N ARG A 19 87.49 -27.86 -6.92
CA ARG A 19 88.84 -28.44 -7.10
C ARG A 19 89.01 -29.15 -8.43
N THR A 20 88.02 -29.97 -8.81
CA THR A 20 88.02 -30.74 -10.06
C THR A 20 86.60 -31.09 -10.47
N SER A 21 86.33 -31.22 -11.78
CA SER A 21 85.06 -31.68 -12.33
C SER A 21 85.27 -32.48 -13.62
N SER A 22 84.38 -33.43 -13.90
CA SER A 22 84.37 -34.19 -15.15
C SER A 22 83.79 -33.39 -16.32
N THR A 23 83.14 -32.26 -16.04
CA THR A 23 82.54 -31.36 -17.02
C THR A 23 83.07 -29.95 -16.88
N ASN A 24 83.14 -29.24 -18.00
CA ASN A 24 83.41 -27.79 -18.04
C ASN A 24 82.13 -26.96 -17.96
N ALA A 25 80.98 -27.58 -17.66
CA ALA A 25 79.70 -26.89 -17.57
C ALA A 25 79.74 -25.81 -16.48
N PRO A 26 79.22 -24.59 -16.74
CA PRO A 26 79.22 -23.49 -15.77
C PRO A 26 78.59 -23.85 -14.41
N VAL A 27 77.62 -24.76 -14.41
CA VAL A 27 76.93 -25.24 -13.20
C VAL A 27 77.91 -25.81 -12.18
N ALA A 28 78.95 -26.53 -12.60
CA ALA A 28 79.92 -27.13 -11.68
C ALA A 28 80.68 -26.06 -10.88
N ALA A 29 81.00 -24.91 -11.48
CA ALA A 29 81.63 -23.81 -10.75
C ALA A 29 80.61 -23.01 -9.92
N ALA A 30 79.40 -22.79 -10.46
CA ALA A 30 78.38 -21.93 -9.85
C ALA A 30 77.81 -22.47 -8.53
N ILE A 31 77.79 -23.79 -8.35
CA ILE A 31 77.20 -24.43 -7.16
C ILE A 31 78.15 -24.52 -5.95
N ALA A 32 79.39 -24.05 -6.08
CA ALA A 32 80.42 -24.23 -5.04
C ALA A 32 80.00 -23.68 -3.66
N SER A 33 79.34 -22.52 -3.60
CA SER A 33 78.86 -21.96 -2.33
C SER A 33 77.77 -22.80 -1.67
N LYS A 34 76.89 -23.43 -2.47
CA LYS A 34 75.82 -24.34 -1.98
C LYS A 34 76.36 -25.69 -1.48
N LEU A 35 77.62 -26.00 -1.77
CA LEU A 35 78.31 -27.23 -1.38
C LEU A 35 79.29 -27.03 -0.22
N ASP A 36 79.40 -25.79 0.27
CA ASP A 36 80.10 -25.45 1.51
C ASP A 36 79.25 -25.81 2.74
N LEU A 37 79.78 -25.57 3.93
CA LEU A 37 79.06 -25.73 5.19
C LEU A 37 77.90 -24.69 5.28
N PRO A 38 76.67 -25.09 5.68
CA PRO A 38 75.51 -24.20 5.64
C PRO A 38 75.59 -23.02 6.61
N ASP A 39 76.25 -23.19 7.75
CA ASP A 39 76.55 -22.14 8.73
C ASP A 39 77.74 -22.61 9.60
N VAL A 40 78.27 -21.72 10.44
CA VAL A 40 79.34 -22.05 11.38
C VAL A 40 78.89 -23.14 12.35
N VAL A 41 79.71 -24.19 12.49
CA VAL A 41 79.44 -25.29 13.44
C VAL A 41 79.28 -24.72 14.86
N PRO A 42 78.13 -24.93 15.52
CA PRO A 42 77.93 -24.45 16.88
C PRO A 42 78.88 -25.10 17.89
N PRO A 43 79.29 -24.39 18.96
CA PRO A 43 80.13 -24.98 20.00
C PRO A 43 79.51 -26.23 20.62
N GLY A 44 80.32 -27.29 20.79
CA GLY A 44 79.89 -28.56 21.38
C GLY A 44 79.26 -29.56 20.39
N VAL A 45 79.12 -29.21 19.12
CA VAL A 45 78.57 -30.10 18.08
C VAL A 45 79.70 -30.84 17.37
N GLN A 46 79.77 -32.17 17.54
CA GLN A 46 80.84 -33.01 16.95
C GLN A 46 80.32 -34.04 15.94
N ALA A 47 79.08 -34.50 16.07
CA ALA A 47 78.50 -35.57 15.24
C ALA A 47 77.63 -35.00 14.10
N TRP A 48 78.25 -34.30 13.14
CA TRP A 48 77.55 -33.75 11.96
C TRP A 48 78.14 -34.18 10.61
N SER A 49 79.37 -34.72 10.60
CA SER A 49 80.09 -35.16 9.40
C SER A 49 80.27 -36.69 9.41
N PRO A 50 80.15 -37.39 8.26
CA PRO A 50 79.71 -36.87 6.97
C PRO A 50 78.20 -36.65 6.92
N PHE A 51 77.74 -35.80 6.00
CA PHE A 51 76.32 -35.67 5.69
C PHE A 51 76.07 -35.59 4.19
N VAL A 52 74.85 -35.93 3.78
CA VAL A 52 74.40 -35.78 2.40
C VAL A 52 73.45 -34.61 2.22
N ARG A 53 73.45 -34.07 1.00
CA ARG A 53 72.47 -33.11 0.54
C ARG A 53 72.05 -33.43 -0.89
N GLY A 54 70.83 -33.03 -1.22
CA GLY A 54 70.26 -33.13 -2.56
C GLY A 54 69.43 -31.90 -2.87
N PHE A 55 69.59 -31.32 -4.05
CA PHE A 55 68.78 -30.17 -4.48
C PHE A 55 68.80 -29.98 -6.01
N PRO A 56 67.70 -29.46 -6.59
CA PRO A 56 67.67 -29.06 -7.98
C PRO A 56 68.30 -27.66 -8.19
N ILE A 57 68.98 -27.46 -9.31
CA ILE A 57 69.52 -26.17 -9.75
C ILE A 57 69.77 -26.16 -11.26
N ASP A 58 69.33 -25.10 -11.94
CA ASP A 58 69.62 -24.83 -13.36
C ASP A 58 69.46 -26.05 -14.30
N GLY A 59 68.33 -26.76 -14.18
CA GLY A 59 68.03 -27.95 -15.00
C GLY A 59 68.78 -29.23 -14.61
N HIS A 60 69.52 -29.20 -13.50
CA HIS A 60 70.25 -30.34 -12.95
C HIS A 60 69.75 -30.68 -11.55
N TYR A 61 70.01 -31.90 -11.10
CA TYR A 61 69.88 -32.31 -9.71
C TYR A 61 71.26 -32.66 -9.16
N VAL A 62 71.61 -32.08 -8.01
CA VAL A 62 72.90 -32.28 -7.36
C VAL A 62 72.69 -33.17 -6.15
N VAL A 63 73.44 -34.27 -6.07
CA VAL A 63 73.54 -35.11 -4.86
C VAL A 63 74.98 -35.07 -4.39
N ALA A 64 75.22 -34.69 -3.14
CA ALA A 64 76.58 -34.50 -2.63
C ALA A 64 76.74 -35.04 -1.21
N ARG A 65 77.96 -35.50 -0.91
CA ARG A 65 78.40 -35.86 0.44
C ARG A 65 79.52 -34.95 0.88
N THR A 66 79.34 -34.32 2.04
CA THR A 66 80.25 -33.34 2.63
C THR A 66 80.91 -33.92 3.86
N PHE A 67 82.22 -33.69 3.97
CA PHE A 67 83.07 -34.13 5.07
C PHE A 67 83.75 -32.93 5.72
N LEU A 68 83.98 -32.99 7.04
CA LEU A 68 84.96 -32.13 7.70
C LEU A 68 86.37 -32.45 7.18
N ASP A 69 87.06 -31.42 6.67
CA ASP A 69 88.44 -31.56 6.18
C ASP A 69 89.43 -31.15 7.27
N SER A 70 89.94 -32.13 8.02
CA SER A 70 90.96 -31.90 9.04
C SER A 70 92.35 -31.62 8.46
N SER A 71 92.55 -31.79 7.15
CA SER A 71 93.82 -31.53 6.46
C SER A 71 93.92 -30.10 5.90
N ALA A 72 92.81 -29.35 5.91
CA ALA A 72 92.76 -27.98 5.42
C ALA A 72 93.55 -27.00 6.30
N SER A 73 94.03 -25.91 5.69
CA SER A 73 94.85 -24.91 6.37
C SER A 73 94.08 -24.07 7.41
N ARG A 74 92.74 -24.09 7.34
CA ARG A 74 91.82 -23.35 8.22
C ARG A 74 90.83 -24.31 8.87
N GLY A 75 90.57 -24.11 10.15
CA GLY A 75 89.55 -24.87 10.87
C GLY A 75 88.14 -24.59 10.33
N GLY A 76 87.30 -25.63 10.26
CA GLY A 76 85.91 -25.54 9.77
C GLY A 76 85.74 -25.70 8.26
N MET A 77 86.83 -25.93 7.51
CA MET A 77 86.76 -26.25 6.08
C MET A 77 86.15 -27.62 5.83
N VAL A 78 85.45 -27.75 4.70
CA VAL A 78 84.84 -28.99 4.27
C VAL A 78 85.32 -29.45 2.90
N LEU A 79 85.30 -30.76 2.69
CA LEU A 79 85.52 -31.42 1.42
C LEU A 79 84.20 -32.05 0.97
N THR A 80 83.74 -31.74 -0.24
CA THR A 80 82.46 -32.23 -0.77
C THR A 80 82.69 -32.95 -2.10
N HIS A 81 82.23 -34.20 -2.20
CA HIS A 81 82.09 -34.90 -3.48
C HIS A 81 80.63 -34.75 -3.94
N ALA A 82 80.41 -34.31 -5.17
CA ALA A 82 79.09 -34.08 -5.75
C ALA A 82 78.91 -34.84 -7.07
N LEU A 83 77.71 -35.34 -7.26
CA LEU A 83 77.18 -35.90 -8.50
C LEU A 83 76.16 -34.91 -9.06
N ILE A 84 76.29 -34.60 -10.35
CA ILE A 84 75.45 -33.66 -11.08
C ILE A 84 74.75 -34.44 -12.20
N VAL A 85 73.44 -34.55 -12.11
CA VAL A 85 72.59 -35.33 -13.04
C VAL A 85 71.63 -34.37 -13.74
N SER A 86 71.25 -34.64 -14.99
CA SER A 86 70.17 -33.87 -15.62
C SER A 86 68.87 -34.06 -14.83
N LEU A 87 68.06 -33.00 -14.70
CA LEU A 87 66.82 -33.10 -13.93
C LEU A 87 65.82 -34.07 -14.58
N GLU A 88 65.84 -34.19 -15.91
CA GLU A 88 65.03 -35.14 -16.68
C GLU A 88 65.39 -36.59 -16.33
N ASP A 89 66.67 -36.95 -16.37
CA ASP A 89 67.13 -38.29 -15.97
C ASP A 89 66.78 -38.56 -14.51
N MET A 90 66.95 -37.56 -13.64
CA MET A 90 66.68 -37.69 -12.21
C MET A 90 65.21 -38.04 -11.91
N CYS A 91 64.27 -37.59 -12.76
CA CYS A 91 62.85 -37.92 -12.61
C CYS A 91 62.58 -39.42 -12.74
N GLU A 92 63.36 -40.13 -13.56
CA GLU A 92 63.24 -41.56 -13.83
C GLU A 92 64.02 -42.43 -12.82
N VAL A 93 64.85 -41.82 -11.97
CA VAL A 93 65.63 -42.53 -10.96
C VAL A 93 64.69 -42.99 -9.84
N GLY A 94 64.45 -44.31 -9.75
CA GLY A 94 63.63 -44.90 -8.69
C GLY A 94 64.31 -44.98 -7.31
N SER A 95 65.64 -44.91 -7.23
CA SER A 95 66.38 -45.00 -5.97
C SER A 95 67.68 -44.21 -6.02
N LEU A 96 68.00 -43.51 -4.93
CA LEU A 96 69.22 -42.75 -4.75
C LEU A 96 70.41 -43.62 -4.31
N ALA A 97 70.17 -44.87 -3.91
CA ALA A 97 71.22 -45.76 -3.41
C ALA A 97 72.41 -45.91 -4.37
N ALA A 98 72.16 -45.98 -5.69
CA ALA A 98 73.22 -46.06 -6.70
C ALA A 98 74.08 -44.77 -6.76
N LEU A 99 73.46 -43.61 -6.55
CA LEU A 99 74.15 -42.32 -6.49
C LEU A 99 74.93 -42.17 -5.18
N PHE A 100 74.31 -42.49 -4.04
CA PHE A 100 74.98 -42.49 -2.74
C PHE A 100 76.17 -43.45 -2.69
N GLY A 101 76.09 -44.61 -3.35
CA GLY A 101 77.19 -45.57 -3.46
C GLY A 101 78.35 -45.13 -4.38
N ARG A 102 78.17 -44.06 -5.17
CA ARG A 102 79.23 -43.48 -6.02
C ARG A 102 79.92 -42.27 -5.38
N LEU A 103 79.26 -41.65 -4.40
CA LEU A 103 79.89 -40.64 -3.56
C LEU A 103 80.99 -41.29 -2.69
N ALA A 104 82.05 -40.53 -2.38
CA ALA A 104 83.18 -41.04 -1.59
C ALA A 104 82.70 -41.46 -0.20
N ALA A 105 83.23 -42.53 0.43
CA ALA A 105 82.80 -42.92 1.77
C ALA A 105 83.56 -42.17 2.89
N SER A 106 84.74 -41.66 2.58
CA SER A 106 85.63 -40.94 3.51
C SER A 106 86.42 -39.83 2.81
N VAL A 107 87.02 -38.92 3.58
CA VAL A 107 87.89 -37.84 3.05
C VAL A 107 89.04 -38.40 2.20
N THR A 108 89.61 -39.54 2.61
CA THR A 108 90.72 -40.22 1.91
C THR A 108 90.31 -40.89 0.60
N GLU A 109 89.02 -41.13 0.41
CA GLU A 109 88.46 -41.73 -0.80
C GLU A 109 87.94 -40.69 -1.81
N CYS A 110 88.01 -39.40 -1.48
CA CYS A 110 87.65 -38.35 -2.43
C CYS A 110 88.61 -38.36 -3.64
N PRO A 111 88.10 -38.49 -4.87
CA PRO A 111 88.94 -38.64 -6.05
C PRO A 111 89.72 -37.37 -6.36
N ALA A 112 91.03 -37.50 -6.64
CA ALA A 112 91.88 -36.38 -7.06
C ALA A 112 91.58 -35.91 -8.51
N SER A 113 91.05 -36.80 -9.34
CA SER A 113 90.54 -36.52 -10.69
C SER A 113 89.24 -37.29 -10.90
N VAL A 114 88.26 -36.66 -11.53
CA VAL A 114 86.94 -37.26 -11.76
C VAL A 114 86.64 -37.37 -13.25
N VAL A 115 85.85 -38.38 -13.62
CA VAL A 115 85.38 -38.64 -15.00
C VAL A 115 83.86 -38.78 -15.02
N THR A 116 83.24 -38.55 -16.17
CA THR A 116 81.81 -38.77 -16.33
C THR A 116 81.48 -40.25 -16.10
N LEU A 117 80.40 -40.53 -15.37
CA LEU A 117 79.93 -41.87 -15.08
C LEU A 117 78.70 -42.20 -15.93
N GLU A 118 78.62 -43.45 -16.39
CA GLU A 118 77.38 -44.03 -16.90
C GLU A 118 76.83 -44.99 -15.83
N LEU A 119 75.66 -44.65 -15.28
CA LEU A 119 74.98 -45.47 -14.29
C LEU A 119 73.73 -46.10 -14.89
N GLU A 120 73.61 -47.41 -14.77
CA GLU A 120 72.35 -48.10 -15.04
C GLU A 120 71.38 -47.90 -13.86
N ASN A 121 70.09 -47.74 -14.17
CA ASN A 121 69.05 -47.69 -13.15
C ASN A 121 68.91 -49.10 -12.55
N ALA A 122 69.60 -49.34 -11.44
CA ALA A 122 69.54 -50.63 -10.75
C ALA A 122 68.20 -50.78 -9.99
N PRO A 123 67.62 -51.99 -9.94
CA PRO A 123 66.47 -52.27 -9.08
C PRO A 123 66.84 -52.10 -7.60
N SER A 124 65.92 -51.51 -6.84
CA SER A 124 66.11 -51.09 -5.45
C SER A 124 66.35 -52.24 -4.46
N SER A 125 67.25 -52.05 -3.48
CA SER A 125 67.29 -52.88 -2.27
C SER A 125 66.18 -52.49 -1.28
N SER A 126 65.74 -53.46 -0.47
CA SER A 126 64.45 -53.48 0.23
C SER A 126 64.45 -53.02 1.69
N VAL A 127 65.52 -52.40 2.19
CA VAL A 127 65.60 -52.03 3.62
C VAL A 127 65.06 -50.62 3.82
N LEU A 128 63.82 -50.49 4.28
CA LEU A 128 63.20 -49.22 4.65
C LEU A 128 63.84 -48.65 5.94
N ALA A 129 63.96 -47.33 6.00
CA ALA A 129 64.41 -46.65 7.21
C ALA A 129 63.37 -46.78 8.34
N ALA A 130 63.83 -46.97 9.58
CA ALA A 130 62.96 -47.16 10.74
C ALA A 130 62.08 -45.93 11.06
N ASP A 131 62.58 -44.73 10.72
CA ASP A 131 61.93 -43.43 10.94
C ASP A 131 61.13 -42.93 9.71
N LEU A 132 60.90 -43.78 8.70
CA LEU A 132 60.15 -43.42 7.47
C LEU A 132 58.73 -42.93 7.78
N ILE A 133 57.99 -43.67 8.61
CA ILE A 133 56.59 -43.35 8.94
C ILE A 133 56.49 -42.01 9.67
N GLY A 134 57.32 -41.83 10.70
CA GLY A 134 57.40 -40.55 11.42
C GLY A 134 57.77 -39.38 10.51
N THR A 135 58.64 -39.62 9.54
CA THR A 135 59.04 -38.58 8.57
C THR A 135 57.91 -38.25 7.61
N ALA A 136 57.19 -39.26 7.09
CA ALA A 136 56.02 -39.06 6.23
C ALA A 136 54.89 -38.31 6.96
N ASN A 137 54.63 -38.66 8.22
CA ASN A 137 53.68 -37.96 9.08
C ASN A 137 54.08 -36.50 9.28
N ALA A 138 55.34 -36.24 9.63
CA ALA A 138 55.85 -34.89 9.80
C ALA A 138 55.79 -34.08 8.50
N LEU A 139 56.14 -34.69 7.36
CA LEU A 139 56.15 -34.05 6.04
C LEU A 139 54.75 -33.63 5.57
N THR A 140 53.74 -34.47 5.81
CA THR A 140 52.36 -34.18 5.43
C THR A 140 51.65 -33.23 6.39
N ALA A 141 52.07 -33.21 7.66
CA ALA A 141 51.61 -32.23 8.64
C ALA A 141 52.36 -30.89 8.54
N SER A 142 53.57 -30.89 7.98
CA SER A 142 54.37 -29.68 7.80
C SER A 142 53.74 -28.76 6.75
N GLY A 143 53.68 -27.47 7.07
CA GLY A 143 53.20 -26.46 6.13
C GLY A 143 54.24 -26.15 5.06
N LEU A 144 54.79 -24.93 5.10
CA LEU A 144 55.86 -24.48 4.19
C LEU A 144 57.26 -24.59 4.81
N THR A 145 57.35 -25.14 6.03
CA THR A 145 58.59 -25.24 6.79
C THR A 145 59.22 -26.62 6.62
N PRO A 146 60.55 -26.73 6.56
CA PRO A 146 61.21 -28.04 6.52
C PRO A 146 60.85 -28.90 7.73
N VAL A 147 60.81 -30.20 7.51
CA VAL A 147 60.79 -31.20 8.57
C VAL A 147 62.19 -31.45 9.06
N VAL A 148 62.35 -31.60 10.38
CA VAL A 148 63.63 -31.75 11.04
C VAL A 148 63.79 -33.17 11.55
N ARG A 149 64.82 -33.86 11.05
CA ARG A 149 65.21 -35.19 11.51
C ARG A 149 66.45 -35.07 12.40
N LEU A 150 66.36 -35.60 13.61
CA LEU A 150 67.48 -35.60 14.55
C LEU A 150 68.48 -36.69 14.16
N SER A 151 69.76 -36.42 14.38
CA SER A 151 70.90 -37.22 13.93
C SER A 151 71.12 -37.20 12.41
N VAL A 152 72.39 -37.35 12.02
CA VAL A 152 72.83 -37.51 10.62
C VAL A 152 72.94 -39.00 10.25
N GLU A 153 73.09 -39.88 11.24
CA GLU A 153 73.24 -41.31 11.04
C GLU A 153 71.98 -41.94 10.44
N GLY A 154 72.08 -42.67 9.34
CA GLY A 154 70.93 -43.28 8.66
C GLY A 154 70.12 -42.31 7.77
N PHE A 155 70.53 -41.04 7.66
CA PHE A 155 69.81 -40.05 6.85
C PHE A 155 69.76 -40.41 5.35
N GLU A 156 70.83 -40.99 4.80
CA GLU A 156 70.86 -41.48 3.41
C GLU A 156 69.78 -42.54 3.15
N GLN A 157 69.62 -43.48 4.08
CA GLN A 157 68.62 -44.54 3.98
C GLN A 157 67.20 -43.99 4.07
N LEU A 158 66.96 -43.01 4.94
CA LEU A 158 65.68 -42.32 5.07
C LEU A 158 65.31 -41.59 3.78
N VAL A 159 66.23 -40.80 3.24
CA VAL A 159 66.02 -40.03 2.01
C VAL A 159 65.80 -40.94 0.81
N ASP A 160 66.55 -42.04 0.67
CA ASP A 160 66.30 -43.05 -0.38
C ASP A 160 64.93 -43.73 -0.21
N SER A 161 64.53 -44.04 1.03
CA SER A 161 63.23 -44.64 1.33
C SER A 161 62.06 -43.72 0.94
N LEU A 162 62.19 -42.41 1.19
CA LEU A 162 61.21 -41.42 0.73
C LEU A 162 61.22 -41.30 -0.80
N TRP A 163 62.40 -41.16 -1.40
CA TRP A 163 62.58 -40.93 -2.83
C TRP A 163 61.90 -41.98 -3.71
N LYS A 164 61.96 -43.25 -3.28
CA LYS A 164 61.30 -44.38 -3.95
C LYS A 164 59.79 -44.17 -4.16
N ASN A 165 59.15 -43.48 -3.23
CA ASN A 165 57.70 -43.25 -3.24
C ASN A 165 57.32 -41.88 -3.83
N LEU A 166 58.30 -41.05 -4.22
CA LEU A 166 58.04 -39.78 -4.92
C LEU A 166 57.81 -40.06 -6.41
N TRP A 167 56.89 -39.33 -7.03
CA TRP A 167 56.66 -39.36 -8.49
C TRP A 167 57.50 -38.29 -9.20
N PRO A 168 57.67 -38.37 -10.55
CA PRO A 168 58.55 -37.49 -11.31
C PRO A 168 58.45 -35.99 -10.97
N ALA A 169 57.22 -35.46 -10.89
CA ALA A 169 56.99 -34.04 -10.63
C ALA A 169 57.49 -33.56 -9.25
N LEU A 170 57.38 -34.41 -8.22
CA LEU A 170 57.84 -34.08 -6.86
C LEU A 170 59.34 -34.31 -6.70
N ARG A 171 59.93 -35.28 -7.41
CA ARG A 171 61.39 -35.48 -7.48
C ARG A 171 62.12 -34.23 -8.00
N ARG A 172 61.49 -33.48 -8.92
CA ARG A 172 62.04 -32.22 -9.48
C ARG A 172 62.25 -31.13 -8.44
N THR A 173 61.47 -31.13 -7.35
CA THR A 173 61.46 -30.06 -6.35
C THR A 173 62.02 -30.52 -5.00
N PHE A 174 62.09 -31.82 -4.76
CA PHE A 174 62.52 -32.39 -3.49
C PHE A 174 63.97 -32.03 -3.17
N ALA A 175 64.19 -31.38 -2.03
CA ALA A 175 65.51 -30.99 -1.56
C ALA A 175 65.71 -31.40 -0.10
N PHE A 176 66.93 -31.79 0.25
CA PHE A 176 67.31 -32.20 1.59
C PHE A 176 68.76 -31.80 1.90
N ARG A 177 69.07 -31.47 3.15
CA ARG A 177 70.44 -31.12 3.58
C ARG A 177 70.61 -31.15 5.10
N LEU A 178 71.85 -31.02 5.56
CA LEU A 178 72.14 -30.62 6.95
C LEU A 178 71.75 -29.16 7.20
N SER A 179 71.28 -28.87 8.41
CA SER A 179 71.12 -27.51 8.92
C SER A 179 71.48 -27.48 10.42
N PHE A 180 72.16 -26.41 10.86
CA PHE A 180 72.46 -26.17 12.27
C PHE A 180 71.41 -25.26 12.96
N GLY A 181 70.47 -24.73 12.19
CA GLY A 181 69.32 -24.02 12.72
C GLY A 181 68.51 -23.29 11.65
N PRO A 182 67.30 -22.80 11.99
CA PRO A 182 66.38 -22.21 11.02
C PRO A 182 66.95 -21.02 10.22
N ASN A 183 67.92 -20.30 10.79
CA ASN A 183 68.50 -19.10 10.17
C ASN A 183 69.39 -19.41 8.96
N ASP A 184 69.88 -20.65 8.83
CA ASP A 184 70.73 -21.04 7.71
C ASP A 184 69.94 -21.45 6.46
N LEU A 185 68.61 -21.56 6.57
CA LEU A 185 67.68 -21.95 5.50
C LEU A 185 67.37 -20.80 4.53
N VAL A 186 68.42 -20.12 4.06
CA VAL A 186 68.31 -18.95 3.16
C VAL A 186 68.31 -19.33 1.67
N GLU A 187 68.70 -20.57 1.35
CA GLU A 187 68.85 -21.03 -0.03
C GLU A 187 67.53 -21.48 -0.66
N LYS A 188 67.42 -21.29 -1.98
CA LYS A 188 66.29 -21.78 -2.79
C LYS A 188 66.71 -22.94 -3.72
N PRO A 189 65.86 -23.99 -3.86
CA PRO A 189 64.61 -24.20 -3.12
C PRO A 189 64.87 -24.53 -1.63
N THR A 190 63.93 -24.18 -0.77
CA THR A 190 63.97 -24.56 0.64
C THR A 190 63.88 -26.08 0.75
N PRO A 191 64.73 -26.74 1.55
CA PRO A 191 64.66 -28.19 1.71
C PRO A 191 63.32 -28.61 2.31
N ALA A 192 62.77 -29.73 1.84
CA ALA A 192 61.60 -30.35 2.45
C ALA A 192 61.99 -31.06 3.76
N LEU A 193 63.21 -31.61 3.81
CA LEU A 193 63.73 -32.38 4.93
C LEU A 193 65.14 -31.90 5.28
N VAL A 194 65.37 -31.61 6.56
CA VAL A 194 66.69 -31.29 7.08
C VAL A 194 67.10 -32.29 8.15
N CYS A 195 68.37 -32.69 8.16
CA CYS A 195 68.96 -33.36 9.30
C CYS A 195 69.69 -32.35 10.19
N THR A 196 69.67 -32.58 11.50
CA THR A 196 70.40 -31.77 12.48
C THR A 196 70.97 -32.67 13.58
N PRO A 197 72.15 -32.36 14.14
CA PRO A 197 72.64 -33.03 15.35
C PRO A 197 71.64 -32.91 16.51
N GLU A 198 71.50 -33.97 17.31
CA GLU A 198 70.54 -34.06 18.42
C GLU A 198 70.74 -32.93 19.44
N GLN A 199 71.99 -32.49 19.67
CA GLN A 199 72.32 -31.41 20.60
C GLN A 199 71.65 -30.07 20.22
N LEU A 200 71.21 -29.92 18.98
CA LEU A 200 70.61 -28.70 18.45
C LEU A 200 69.08 -28.74 18.40
N GLN A 201 68.43 -29.79 18.91
CA GLN A 201 66.96 -29.93 18.91
C GLN A 201 66.24 -28.67 19.44
N ALA A 202 66.77 -28.05 20.50
CA ALA A 202 66.19 -26.86 21.11
C ALA A 202 66.08 -25.63 20.18
N ARG A 203 66.80 -25.62 19.04
CA ARG A 203 66.72 -24.55 18.02
C ARG A 203 65.51 -24.68 17.10
N TRP A 204 64.84 -25.84 17.10
CA TRP A 204 63.80 -26.21 16.12
C TRP A 204 62.38 -26.20 16.69
N THR A 205 62.13 -25.48 17.79
CA THR A 205 60.84 -25.47 18.51
C THR A 205 59.61 -25.07 17.69
N LYS A 206 59.80 -24.39 16.56
CA LYS A 206 58.73 -23.97 15.62
C LYS A 206 58.59 -24.89 14.40
N HIS A 207 59.37 -25.96 14.31
CA HIS A 207 59.39 -26.88 13.18
C HIS A 207 58.90 -28.26 13.60
N GLN A 208 58.40 -29.03 12.63
CA GLN A 208 58.00 -30.41 12.86
C GLN A 208 59.27 -31.27 12.99
N ILE A 209 59.42 -31.95 14.12
CA ILE A 209 60.51 -32.87 14.38
C ILE A 209 60.00 -34.30 14.15
N VAL A 210 60.77 -35.11 13.42
CA VAL A 210 60.43 -36.51 13.13
C VAL A 210 60.31 -37.32 14.42
N SER A 211 59.19 -38.04 14.57
CA SER A 211 58.95 -39.00 15.66
C SER A 211 59.31 -40.42 15.22
N SER A 212 60.38 -40.99 15.78
CA SER A 212 60.79 -42.38 15.45
C SER A 212 59.84 -43.45 16.00
N ASP A 213 58.93 -43.08 16.91
CA ASP A 213 57.99 -43.99 17.56
C ASP A 213 56.69 -44.19 16.76
N ASP A 214 56.50 -43.43 15.68
CA ASP A 214 55.29 -43.49 14.85
C ASP A 214 55.21 -44.83 14.11
N LYS A 215 54.18 -45.62 14.43
CA LYS A 215 53.98 -46.97 13.85
C LYS A 215 53.06 -47.01 12.64
N ASN A 216 52.20 -46.00 12.48
CA ASN A 216 51.21 -45.93 11.41
C ASN A 216 51.20 -44.53 10.75
N PRO A 217 50.92 -44.45 9.45
CA PRO A 217 50.66 -43.17 8.79
C PRO A 217 49.38 -42.50 9.32
N ASN A 218 49.43 -41.18 9.50
CA ASN A 218 48.33 -40.36 10.03
C ASN A 218 47.38 -39.81 8.94
N SER A 219 47.73 -39.98 7.67
CA SER A 219 46.96 -39.52 6.50
C SER A 219 47.19 -40.45 5.31
N GLU A 220 46.32 -40.39 4.30
CA GLU A 220 46.52 -41.13 3.05
C GLU A 220 47.78 -40.62 2.32
N SER A 221 48.03 -39.31 2.34
CA SER A 221 49.28 -38.72 1.85
C SER A 221 50.52 -39.32 2.54
N ALA A 222 50.48 -39.55 3.86
CA ALA A 222 51.59 -40.16 4.58
C ALA A 222 51.73 -41.63 4.21
N GLY A 223 50.61 -42.34 4.01
CA GLY A 223 50.59 -43.71 3.51
C GLY A 223 51.22 -43.85 2.12
N ILE A 224 51.00 -42.87 1.23
CA ILE A 224 51.63 -42.77 -0.09
C ILE A 224 53.15 -42.62 0.06
N LEU A 225 53.62 -41.68 0.88
CA LEU A 225 55.06 -41.48 1.10
C LEU A 225 55.77 -42.68 1.75
N CYS A 226 55.02 -43.55 2.43
CA CYS A 226 55.50 -44.81 2.98
C CYS A 226 55.42 -46.00 2.00
N GLY A 227 54.85 -45.81 0.80
CA GLY A 227 54.60 -46.89 -0.16
C GLY A 227 53.49 -47.87 0.27
N GLN A 228 52.68 -47.50 1.27
CA GLN A 228 51.57 -48.32 1.78
C GLN A 228 50.25 -48.07 1.03
N ARG A 229 50.17 -46.96 0.29
CA ARG A 229 49.04 -46.55 -0.52
C ARG A 229 49.51 -46.20 -1.92
N ASP A 230 48.66 -46.43 -2.91
CA ASP A 230 48.93 -46.05 -4.29
C ASP A 230 48.70 -44.54 -4.51
N VAL A 231 49.63 -43.88 -5.19
CA VAL A 231 49.53 -42.45 -5.53
C VAL A 231 48.64 -42.21 -6.75
N GLN A 232 48.47 -43.21 -7.63
CA GLN A 232 47.84 -43.02 -8.94
C GLN A 232 46.44 -42.41 -8.87
N PRO A 233 45.51 -42.86 -7.99
CA PRO A 233 44.18 -42.24 -7.91
C PRO A 233 44.20 -40.73 -7.61
N THR A 234 45.20 -40.27 -6.85
CA THR A 234 45.37 -38.85 -6.52
C THR A 234 46.00 -38.08 -7.68
N LEU A 235 46.90 -38.70 -8.43
CA LEU A 235 47.50 -38.10 -9.63
C LEU A 235 46.50 -38.03 -10.78
N ASP A 236 45.68 -39.07 -11.00
CA ASP A 236 44.59 -39.08 -11.97
C ASP A 236 43.60 -37.94 -11.68
N LEU A 237 43.23 -37.74 -10.41
CA LEU A 237 42.39 -36.61 -9.98
C LEU A 237 43.06 -35.26 -10.25
N ALA A 238 44.37 -35.15 -10.04
CA ALA A 238 45.13 -33.93 -10.34
C ALA A 238 45.12 -33.64 -11.85
N GLU A 239 45.37 -34.65 -12.68
CA GLU A 239 45.36 -34.56 -14.13
C GLU A 239 43.99 -34.16 -14.67
N ASP A 240 42.92 -34.80 -14.17
CA ASP A 240 41.53 -34.43 -14.47
C ASP A 240 41.27 -32.94 -14.18
N LEU A 241 41.83 -32.42 -13.08
CA LEU A 241 41.74 -31.01 -12.67
C LEU A 241 42.74 -30.09 -13.39
N GLY A 242 43.58 -30.61 -14.29
CA GLY A 242 44.57 -29.85 -15.05
C GLY A 242 45.79 -29.42 -14.22
N LEU A 243 46.18 -30.24 -13.24
CA LEU A 243 47.24 -29.97 -12.28
C LEU A 243 48.33 -31.04 -12.34
N GLU A 244 49.57 -30.63 -12.13
CA GLU A 244 50.70 -31.52 -11.84
C GLU A 244 51.11 -31.31 -10.37
N VAL A 245 51.26 -32.38 -9.59
CA VAL A 245 51.49 -32.28 -8.14
C VAL A 245 52.99 -32.10 -7.88
N HIS A 246 53.42 -30.90 -7.50
CA HIS A 246 54.83 -30.58 -7.26
C HIS A 246 55.19 -30.47 -5.78
N THR A 247 54.18 -30.43 -4.90
CA THR A 247 54.35 -30.22 -3.48
C THR A 247 53.47 -31.17 -2.65
N LEU A 248 53.91 -31.47 -1.43
CA LEU A 248 53.13 -32.26 -0.48
C LEU A 248 51.84 -31.56 0.00
N ARG A 249 51.80 -30.22 -0.12
CA ARG A 249 50.60 -29.43 0.17
C ARG A 249 49.51 -29.62 -0.88
N GLU A 250 49.89 -29.75 -2.15
CA GLU A 250 48.94 -30.08 -3.22
C GLU A 250 48.41 -31.50 -3.03
N LEU A 251 49.28 -32.45 -2.68
CA LEU A 251 48.89 -33.83 -2.37
C LEU A 251 47.84 -33.89 -1.25
N SER A 252 48.07 -33.21 -0.11
CA SER A 252 47.11 -33.21 1.00
C SER A 252 45.79 -32.51 0.68
N ARG A 253 45.80 -31.50 -0.20
CA ARG A 253 44.57 -30.85 -0.70
C ARG A 253 43.79 -31.77 -1.61
N LEU A 254 44.45 -32.53 -2.49
CA LEU A 254 43.81 -33.49 -3.39
C LEU A 254 43.22 -34.68 -2.60
N GLU A 255 43.95 -35.20 -1.61
CA GLU A 255 43.42 -36.18 -0.65
C GLU A 255 42.13 -35.67 0.01
N ARG A 256 42.16 -34.42 0.52
CA ARG A 256 40.98 -33.83 1.15
C ARG A 256 39.81 -33.69 0.19
N LEU A 257 40.07 -33.32 -1.07
CA LEU A 257 39.04 -33.24 -2.10
C LEU A 257 38.46 -34.62 -2.42
N GLN A 258 39.30 -35.64 -2.57
CA GLN A 258 38.87 -37.01 -2.85
C GLN A 258 38.00 -37.58 -1.72
N ALA A 259 38.35 -37.31 -0.46
CA ALA A 259 37.54 -37.68 0.70
C ALA A 259 36.16 -37.00 0.66
N LEU A 260 36.10 -35.71 0.34
CA LEU A 260 34.85 -34.96 0.22
C LEU A 260 33.99 -35.43 -0.97
N LEU A 261 34.63 -35.81 -2.09
CA LEU A 261 33.93 -36.36 -3.25
C LEU A 261 33.28 -37.71 -2.93
N SER A 262 33.92 -38.53 -2.10
CA SER A 262 33.49 -39.90 -1.79
C SER A 262 32.43 -39.99 -0.68
N GLY A 263 32.39 -39.04 0.25
CA GLY A 263 31.51 -39.12 1.43
C GLY A 263 30.84 -37.83 1.90
N GLY A 264 31.12 -36.67 1.29
CA GLY A 264 30.50 -35.41 1.69
C GLY A 264 29.06 -35.31 1.19
N GLU A 265 28.07 -35.37 2.07
CA GLU A 265 26.64 -35.19 1.73
C GLU A 265 26.01 -33.97 2.41
N SER A 266 26.68 -33.40 3.42
CA SER A 266 26.18 -32.21 4.10
C SER A 266 26.47 -30.92 3.31
N PHE A 267 25.70 -29.88 3.59
CA PHE A 267 25.87 -28.55 2.99
C PHE A 267 27.30 -28.01 3.17
N ASP A 268 27.85 -28.08 4.39
CA ASP A 268 29.16 -27.51 4.71
C ASP A 268 30.30 -28.28 4.04
N GLU A 269 30.19 -29.61 3.97
CA GLU A 269 31.18 -30.46 3.29
C GLU A 269 31.18 -30.24 1.79
N LEU A 270 30.01 -30.16 1.15
CA LEU A 270 29.92 -29.89 -0.28
C LEU A 270 30.36 -28.46 -0.62
N LEU A 271 30.04 -27.47 0.21
CA LEU A 271 30.54 -26.10 0.04
C LEU A 271 32.08 -26.05 0.18
N ALA A 272 32.64 -26.78 1.14
CA ALA A 272 34.09 -26.92 1.28
C ALA A 272 34.72 -27.62 0.07
N ALA A 273 34.08 -28.67 -0.46
CA ALA A 273 34.53 -29.39 -1.65
C ALA A 273 34.54 -28.49 -2.88
N ILE A 274 33.48 -27.69 -3.08
CA ILE A 274 33.38 -26.72 -4.17
C ILE A 274 34.49 -25.69 -4.07
N ARG A 275 34.71 -25.08 -2.89
CA ARG A 275 35.80 -24.11 -2.68
C ARG A 275 37.17 -24.71 -2.93
N LEU A 276 37.38 -25.94 -2.50
CA LEU A 276 38.65 -26.65 -2.68
C LEU A 276 38.89 -26.99 -4.16
N ALA A 277 37.86 -27.48 -4.86
CA ALA A 277 37.93 -27.76 -6.29
C ALA A 277 38.19 -26.50 -7.12
N ASP A 278 37.50 -25.39 -6.82
CA ASP A 278 37.70 -24.10 -7.48
C ASP A 278 39.10 -23.51 -7.21
N GLY A 279 39.58 -23.65 -5.96
CA GLY A 279 40.91 -23.17 -5.55
C GLY A 279 42.06 -24.02 -6.07
N LEU A 280 41.82 -25.31 -6.36
CA LEU A 280 42.77 -26.18 -7.04
C LEU A 280 42.76 -25.95 -8.55
N SER A 281 41.57 -25.83 -9.16
CA SER A 281 41.41 -25.69 -10.62
C SER A 281 40.35 -24.64 -10.96
N ASN A 282 40.81 -23.46 -11.37
CA ASN A 282 39.94 -22.33 -11.69
C ASN A 282 39.50 -22.27 -13.17
N GLN A 283 39.89 -23.24 -14.00
CA GLN A 283 39.47 -23.29 -15.40
C GLN A 283 38.20 -24.16 -15.56
N PRO A 284 37.16 -23.69 -16.26
CA PRO A 284 35.91 -24.43 -16.43
C PRO A 284 36.02 -25.75 -17.19
N THR A 285 37.04 -25.89 -18.05
CA THR A 285 37.23 -27.09 -18.89
C THR A 285 37.83 -28.26 -18.13
N PHE A 286 38.67 -27.99 -17.13
CA PHE A 286 39.30 -29.03 -16.33
C PHE A 286 38.38 -29.53 -15.21
N GLY A 287 38.31 -30.85 -15.05
CA GLY A 287 37.49 -31.53 -14.06
C GLY A 287 36.00 -31.27 -14.24
N ALA A 288 35.54 -30.95 -15.46
CA ALA A 288 34.17 -30.53 -15.73
C ALA A 288 33.13 -31.51 -15.16
N CYS A 289 33.33 -32.83 -15.37
CA CYS A 289 32.42 -33.85 -14.83
C CYS A 289 32.37 -33.85 -13.28
N ILE A 290 33.51 -33.68 -12.61
CA ILE A 290 33.60 -33.62 -11.15
C ILE A 290 32.91 -32.36 -10.63
N LYS A 291 33.21 -31.21 -11.24
CA LYS A 291 32.65 -29.91 -10.87
C LYS A 291 31.13 -29.86 -11.11
N ASP A 292 30.66 -30.38 -12.23
CA ASP A 292 29.23 -30.48 -12.55
C ASP A 292 28.48 -31.39 -11.56
N ARG A 293 29.10 -32.51 -11.16
CA ARG A 293 28.53 -33.40 -10.12
C ARG A 293 28.46 -32.70 -8.77
N LEU A 294 29.54 -32.02 -8.36
CA LEU A 294 29.59 -31.26 -7.10
C LEU A 294 28.54 -30.16 -7.07
N ILE A 295 28.45 -29.34 -8.12
CA ILE A 295 27.52 -28.23 -8.15
C ILE A 295 26.06 -28.72 -8.21
N SER A 296 25.80 -29.83 -8.92
CA SER A 296 24.46 -30.44 -8.98
C SER A 296 24.02 -31.00 -7.63
N ARG A 297 24.90 -31.74 -6.93
CA ARG A 297 24.64 -32.25 -5.57
C ARG A 297 24.41 -31.11 -4.59
N PHE A 298 25.23 -30.07 -4.64
CA PHE A 298 25.07 -28.90 -3.78
C PHE A 298 23.78 -28.13 -4.07
N THR A 299 23.44 -27.96 -5.36
CA THR A 299 22.16 -27.35 -5.79
C THR A 299 20.95 -28.10 -5.23
N ALA A 300 21.01 -29.43 -5.18
CA ALA A 300 19.94 -30.26 -4.63
C ALA A 300 19.71 -30.09 -3.12
N LEU A 301 20.71 -29.60 -2.37
CA LEU A 301 20.58 -29.30 -0.93
C LEU A 301 20.05 -27.89 -0.64
N ILE A 302 20.03 -27.01 -1.65
CA ILE A 302 19.59 -25.62 -1.45
C ILE A 302 18.15 -25.52 -0.94
N PRO A 303 17.15 -26.29 -1.40
CA PRO A 303 15.78 -26.17 -0.91
C PRO A 303 15.62 -26.35 0.61
N ASP A 304 16.50 -27.14 1.24
CA ASP A 304 16.46 -27.43 2.68
C ASP A 304 17.45 -26.56 3.49
N ALA A 305 18.17 -25.65 2.83
CA ALA A 305 19.18 -24.83 3.48
C ALA A 305 18.54 -23.71 4.34
N GLY A 306 19.11 -23.47 5.52
CA GLY A 306 18.70 -22.37 6.40
C GLY A 306 19.34 -21.02 6.02
N CYS A 307 18.83 -19.93 6.60
CA CYS A 307 19.36 -18.57 6.36
C CYS A 307 20.85 -18.44 6.66
N ARG A 308 21.35 -19.13 7.70
CA ARG A 308 22.79 -19.12 8.07
C ARG A 308 23.66 -19.78 6.99
N GLN A 309 23.18 -20.85 6.37
CA GLN A 309 23.88 -21.55 5.30
C GLN A 309 23.92 -20.72 4.02
N LEU A 310 22.81 -20.06 3.67
CA LEU A 310 22.79 -19.09 2.57
C LEU A 310 23.83 -17.97 2.75
N MET A 311 24.01 -17.49 3.97
CA MET A 311 25.03 -16.46 4.27
C MET A 311 26.46 -16.95 4.05
N LEU A 312 26.76 -18.24 4.22
CA LEU A 312 28.09 -18.79 3.92
C LEU A 312 28.43 -18.72 2.43
N MET A 313 27.43 -18.60 1.55
CA MET A 313 27.60 -18.55 0.10
C MET A 313 27.90 -17.15 -0.44
N ARG A 314 27.84 -16.10 0.39
CA ARG A 314 27.98 -14.70 -0.05
C ARG A 314 29.29 -14.41 -0.81
N ASN A 315 30.35 -15.17 -0.53
CA ASN A 315 31.68 -15.03 -1.13
C ASN A 315 32.01 -16.15 -2.13
N LEU A 316 31.01 -16.82 -2.70
CA LEU A 316 31.20 -17.96 -3.59
C LEU A 316 31.26 -17.52 -5.07
N ALA A 317 32.47 -17.46 -5.65
CA ALA A 317 32.71 -16.91 -7.00
C ALA A 317 32.50 -17.92 -8.14
N LEU A 318 32.97 -19.15 -7.96
CA LEU A 318 32.86 -20.26 -8.92
C LEU A 318 33.41 -20.01 -10.35
N PRO A 319 34.52 -19.28 -10.55
CA PRO A 319 35.11 -19.09 -11.89
C PRO A 319 35.45 -20.41 -12.59
N GLY A 320 35.75 -21.48 -11.84
CA GLY A 320 36.06 -22.80 -12.40
C GLY A 320 34.84 -23.65 -12.79
N PHE A 321 33.61 -23.15 -12.67
CA PHE A 321 32.38 -23.91 -12.95
C PHE A 321 31.65 -23.33 -14.16
N THR A 322 31.32 -24.19 -15.14
CA THR A 322 30.63 -23.81 -16.39
C THR A 322 29.16 -23.45 -16.17
N SER A 323 28.44 -24.19 -15.34
CA SER A 323 26.98 -24.04 -15.16
C SER A 323 26.59 -23.73 -13.71
N THR A 324 26.70 -22.45 -13.31
CA THR A 324 26.34 -21.98 -11.96
C THR A 324 24.94 -21.42 -11.86
N ARG A 325 24.27 -21.15 -12.99
CA ARG A 325 22.91 -20.58 -13.02
C ARG A 325 21.87 -21.40 -12.24
N PRO A 326 21.81 -22.75 -12.34
CA PRO A 326 20.86 -23.55 -11.58
C PRO A 326 20.99 -23.38 -10.06
N LEU A 327 22.23 -23.24 -9.55
CA LEU A 327 22.49 -22.98 -8.14
C LEU A 327 21.84 -21.67 -7.69
N TRP A 328 22.10 -20.59 -8.43
CA TRP A 328 21.58 -19.26 -8.07
C TRP A 328 20.06 -19.16 -8.23
N SER A 329 19.49 -19.86 -9.22
CA SER A 329 18.04 -20.00 -9.34
C SER A 329 17.42 -20.79 -8.19
N ALA A 330 18.11 -21.82 -7.66
CA ALA A 330 17.66 -22.54 -6.47
C ALA A 330 17.71 -21.65 -5.21
N VAL A 331 18.76 -20.81 -5.07
CA VAL A 331 18.85 -19.83 -3.97
C VAL A 331 17.72 -18.80 -4.06
N GLU A 332 17.46 -18.26 -5.25
CA GLU A 332 16.35 -17.34 -5.49
C GLU A 332 15.00 -17.99 -5.10
N LEU A 333 14.78 -19.23 -5.52
CA LEU A 333 13.57 -19.99 -5.20
C LEU A 333 13.44 -20.23 -3.69
N LEU A 334 14.51 -20.62 -3.00
CA LEU A 334 14.51 -20.79 -1.54
C LEU A 334 14.15 -19.47 -0.85
N VAL A 335 14.85 -18.38 -1.17
CA VAL A 335 14.59 -17.05 -0.57
C VAL A 335 13.15 -16.62 -0.80
N SER A 336 12.58 -16.91 -1.98
CA SER A 336 11.17 -16.63 -2.29
C SER A 336 10.17 -17.46 -1.48
N ASN A 337 10.59 -18.62 -0.97
CA ASN A 337 9.80 -19.59 -0.21
C ASN A 337 9.95 -19.47 1.31
N LEU A 338 10.89 -18.64 1.80
CA LEU A 338 11.12 -18.48 3.23
C LEU A 338 9.84 -18.11 3.98
N GLU A 339 9.71 -18.63 5.20
CA GLU A 339 8.60 -18.29 6.09
C GLU A 339 8.79 -16.93 6.77
N PHE A 340 10.00 -16.37 6.69
CA PHE A 340 10.40 -15.12 7.35
C PHE A 340 10.03 -15.14 8.85
N ALA A 341 10.43 -16.20 9.55
CA ALA A 341 10.16 -16.37 10.98
C ALA A 341 10.94 -15.33 11.82
N PRO A 342 10.38 -14.84 12.95
CA PRO A 342 11.08 -13.87 13.80
C PRO A 342 12.44 -14.35 14.32
N ALA A 343 12.62 -15.66 14.51
CA ALA A 343 13.89 -16.25 14.95
C ALA A 343 15.05 -16.02 13.96
N ASP A 344 14.73 -15.81 12.67
CA ASP A 344 15.71 -15.59 11.61
C ASP A 344 16.00 -14.11 11.34
N ASP A 345 15.28 -13.16 11.96
CA ASP A 345 15.37 -11.73 11.64
C ASP A 345 16.81 -11.19 11.75
N SER A 346 17.61 -11.69 12.70
CA SER A 346 19.03 -11.30 12.83
C SER A 346 19.87 -11.69 11.61
N VAL A 347 19.63 -12.88 11.04
CA VAL A 347 20.36 -13.37 9.87
C VAL A 347 19.81 -12.76 8.59
N LEU A 348 18.49 -12.63 8.49
CA LEU A 348 17.80 -12.02 7.33
C LEU A 348 18.20 -10.56 7.15
N THR A 349 18.27 -9.77 8.23
CA THR A 349 18.71 -8.37 8.14
C THR A 349 20.16 -8.23 7.71
N GLN A 350 21.05 -9.15 8.14
CA GLN A 350 22.43 -9.22 7.63
C GLN A 350 22.48 -9.63 6.16
N MET A 351 21.63 -10.57 5.74
CA MET A 351 21.52 -11.02 4.35
C MET A 351 21.07 -9.88 3.43
N ILE A 352 20.08 -9.09 3.86
CA ILE A 352 19.59 -7.91 3.14
C ILE A 352 20.70 -6.85 3.04
N ALA A 353 21.39 -6.54 4.14
CA ALA A 353 22.49 -5.59 4.14
C ALA A 353 23.62 -6.01 3.20
N ALA A 354 24.02 -7.29 3.25
CA ALA A 354 25.05 -7.83 2.36
C ALA A 354 24.62 -7.81 0.88
N SER A 355 23.32 -7.94 0.58
CA SER A 355 22.83 -7.99 -0.81
C SER A 355 23.03 -6.69 -1.60
N ILE A 356 23.28 -5.57 -0.93
CA ILE A 356 23.51 -4.25 -1.55
C ILE A 356 24.94 -3.75 -1.43
N ASP A 357 25.79 -4.45 -0.68
CA ASP A 357 27.17 -4.06 -0.40
C ASP A 357 28.12 -4.97 -1.17
N GLU A 358 28.76 -4.42 -2.20
CA GLU A 358 29.68 -5.15 -3.08
C GLU A 358 30.96 -5.59 -2.36
N ASP A 359 31.30 -4.98 -1.22
CA ASP A 359 32.45 -5.40 -0.40
C ASP A 359 32.10 -6.60 0.50
N LEU A 360 30.81 -6.84 0.77
CA LEU A 360 30.35 -7.91 1.66
C LEU A 360 29.92 -9.19 0.94
N ALA A 361 29.49 -9.10 -0.32
CA ALA A 361 28.97 -10.23 -1.08
C ALA A 361 29.14 -10.09 -2.59
N LEU A 362 29.28 -11.24 -3.27
CA LEU A 362 29.48 -11.31 -4.71
C LEU A 362 28.18 -11.12 -5.51
N PRO A 363 28.25 -10.54 -6.74
CA PRO A 363 27.07 -10.12 -7.50
C PRO A 363 26.02 -11.20 -7.76
N LEU A 364 26.42 -12.44 -8.04
CA LEU A 364 25.48 -13.54 -8.33
C LEU A 364 24.64 -13.91 -7.12
N TRP A 365 25.26 -13.94 -5.93
CA TRP A 365 24.55 -14.18 -4.68
C TRP A 365 23.61 -13.00 -4.36
N CYS A 366 24.09 -11.76 -4.52
CA CYS A 366 23.29 -10.55 -4.30
C CYS A 366 22.04 -10.53 -5.19
N ALA A 367 22.19 -10.87 -6.48
CA ALA A 367 21.09 -10.95 -7.43
C ALA A 367 20.06 -12.02 -7.04
N ALA A 368 20.51 -13.22 -6.67
CA ALA A 368 19.62 -14.31 -6.26
C ALA A 368 18.78 -13.94 -5.01
N VAL A 369 19.41 -13.33 -4.00
CA VAL A 369 18.71 -12.87 -2.78
C VAL A 369 17.71 -11.76 -3.13
N LYS A 370 18.12 -10.75 -3.90
CA LYS A 370 17.25 -9.65 -4.31
C LYS A 370 16.04 -10.13 -5.11
N ASN A 371 16.26 -10.98 -6.11
CA ASN A 371 15.18 -11.55 -6.91
C ASN A 371 14.25 -12.44 -6.07
N GLY A 372 14.82 -13.20 -5.11
CA GLY A 372 14.04 -14.04 -4.21
C GLY A 372 13.11 -13.23 -3.33
N LEU A 373 13.61 -12.14 -2.72
CA LEU A 373 12.80 -11.21 -1.92
C LEU A 373 11.72 -10.52 -2.77
N SER A 374 12.07 -10.10 -3.98
CA SER A 374 11.12 -9.50 -4.93
C SER A 374 10.01 -10.49 -5.30
N THR A 375 10.37 -11.74 -5.58
CA THR A 375 9.43 -12.83 -5.88
C THR A 375 8.56 -13.20 -4.68
N ALA A 376 9.12 -13.22 -3.47
CA ALA A 376 8.34 -13.43 -2.24
C ALA A 376 7.23 -12.39 -2.07
N ALA A 377 7.48 -11.13 -2.44
CA ALA A 377 6.48 -10.06 -2.35
C ALA A 377 5.37 -10.18 -3.41
N LEU A 378 5.64 -10.77 -4.57
CA LEU A 378 4.58 -11.00 -5.57
C LEU A 378 3.63 -12.14 -5.17
N ARG A 379 4.07 -13.06 -4.32
CA ARG A 379 3.28 -14.19 -3.85
C ARG A 379 2.19 -13.76 -2.86
N ASP A 380 1.14 -14.56 -2.77
CA ASP A 380 -0.03 -14.28 -1.91
C ASP A 380 0.20 -14.68 -0.45
N LYS A 381 1.38 -14.33 0.11
CA LYS A 381 1.74 -14.60 1.50
C LYS A 381 2.14 -13.30 2.19
N ASN A 382 1.55 -13.05 3.36
CA ASN A 382 1.83 -11.83 4.15
C ASN A 382 3.16 -11.86 4.92
N ALA A 383 3.84 -13.01 4.96
CA ALA A 383 5.01 -13.26 5.81
C ALA A 383 6.15 -12.25 5.59
N ILE A 384 6.51 -11.95 4.33
CA ILE A 384 7.56 -10.98 4.01
C ILE A 384 7.22 -9.58 4.49
N TYR A 385 5.97 -9.13 4.32
CA TYR A 385 5.55 -7.80 4.74
C TYR A 385 5.55 -7.64 6.26
N LEU A 386 5.10 -8.68 6.98
CA LEU A 386 5.21 -8.72 8.44
C LEU A 386 6.67 -8.64 8.89
N ALA A 387 7.57 -9.36 8.21
CA ALA A 387 8.99 -9.33 8.51
C ALA A 387 9.62 -7.95 8.26
N ILE A 388 9.30 -7.31 7.13
CA ILE A 388 9.74 -5.94 6.82
C ILE A 388 9.36 -4.97 7.94
N TRP A 389 8.14 -5.06 8.48
CA TRP A 389 7.72 -4.22 9.60
C TRP A 389 8.40 -4.57 10.92
N ARG A 390 8.74 -5.84 11.18
CA ARG A 390 9.60 -6.19 12.32
C ARG A 390 11.01 -5.62 12.17
N TRP A 391 11.58 -5.64 10.97
CA TRP A 391 12.89 -5.05 10.70
C TRP A 391 12.86 -3.53 10.86
N ALA A 392 11.76 -2.86 10.50
CA ALA A 392 11.59 -1.42 10.71
C ALA A 392 11.81 -1.00 12.18
N ALA A 393 11.42 -1.86 13.14
CA ALA A 393 11.56 -1.57 14.57
C ALA A 393 12.99 -1.72 15.11
N HIS A 394 13.82 -2.56 14.50
CA HIS A 394 15.12 -2.96 15.06
C HIS A 394 16.33 -2.72 14.13
N ASN A 395 16.10 -2.55 12.82
CA ASN A 395 17.14 -2.34 11.81
C ASN A 395 16.58 -1.53 10.61
N GLN A 396 16.68 -0.20 10.71
CA GLN A 396 16.14 0.74 9.71
C GLN A 396 16.82 0.61 8.33
N SER A 397 18.11 0.26 8.29
CA SER A 397 18.84 0.02 7.04
C SER A 397 18.25 -1.18 6.29
N ALA A 398 17.99 -2.28 7.00
CA ALA A 398 17.36 -3.47 6.41
C ALA A 398 15.94 -3.18 5.91
N PHE A 399 15.15 -2.39 6.65
CA PHE A 399 13.84 -1.93 6.18
C PHE A 399 13.94 -1.15 4.87
N SER A 400 14.78 -0.10 4.83
CA SER A 400 14.95 0.74 3.63
C SER A 400 15.39 -0.10 2.44
N THR A 401 16.34 -1.00 2.65
CA THR A 401 16.89 -1.87 1.60
C THR A 401 15.84 -2.85 1.09
N ALA A 402 15.08 -3.48 1.99
CA ALA A 402 14.01 -4.38 1.61
C ALA A 402 12.93 -3.65 0.80
N VAL A 403 12.48 -2.48 1.27
CA VAL A 403 11.50 -1.64 0.57
C VAL A 403 12.01 -1.24 -0.80
N ASP A 404 13.26 -0.80 -0.93
CA ASP A 404 13.89 -0.43 -2.21
C ASP A 404 13.92 -1.61 -3.20
N ASN A 405 14.08 -2.84 -2.71
CA ASN A 405 14.12 -4.04 -3.53
C ASN A 405 12.73 -4.60 -3.93
N LEU A 406 11.65 -4.19 -3.27
CA LEU A 406 10.30 -4.67 -3.61
C LEU A 406 9.80 -4.19 -4.99
N PRO A 407 8.98 -4.96 -5.72
CA PRO A 407 8.37 -4.49 -6.97
C PRO A 407 7.48 -3.26 -6.77
N ALA A 408 7.64 -2.23 -7.60
CA ALA A 408 6.86 -0.98 -7.54
C ALA A 408 5.45 -1.13 -8.15
N THR A 409 4.64 -2.02 -7.57
CA THR A 409 3.26 -2.29 -7.99
C THR A 409 2.27 -1.92 -6.89
N GLU A 410 1.07 -1.48 -7.27
CA GLU A 410 0.01 -1.09 -6.32
C GLU A 410 -0.38 -2.24 -5.37
N THR A 411 -0.42 -3.49 -5.85
CA THR A 411 -0.75 -4.65 -5.01
C THR A 411 0.27 -4.89 -3.91
N VAL A 412 1.57 -4.77 -4.22
CA VAL A 412 2.66 -4.89 -3.24
C VAL A 412 2.59 -3.76 -2.21
N GLU A 413 2.30 -2.54 -2.64
CA GLU A 413 2.10 -1.40 -1.74
C GLU A 413 0.93 -1.64 -0.80
N GLN A 414 -0.23 -2.04 -1.33
CA GLN A 414 -1.44 -2.29 -0.53
C GLN A 414 -1.22 -3.40 0.50
N ARG A 415 -0.53 -4.49 0.13
CA ARG A 415 -0.18 -5.58 1.07
C ARG A 415 0.78 -5.10 2.15
N LEU A 416 1.84 -4.36 1.77
CA LEU A 416 2.77 -3.78 2.73
C LEU A 416 2.04 -2.84 3.70
N ALA A 417 1.23 -1.92 3.18
CA ALA A 417 0.41 -1.00 3.97
C ALA A 417 -0.55 -1.76 4.91
N GLY A 418 -1.18 -2.82 4.41
CA GLY A 418 -2.12 -3.65 5.16
C GLY A 418 -1.52 -4.27 6.43
N GLN A 419 -0.24 -4.66 6.38
CA GLN A 419 0.48 -5.30 7.49
C GLN A 419 1.16 -4.34 8.47
N VAL A 420 1.01 -3.02 8.30
CA VAL A 420 1.55 -2.04 9.26
C VAL A 420 0.91 -2.26 10.64
N PRO A 421 1.69 -2.40 11.71
CA PRO A 421 1.14 -2.59 13.05
C PRO A 421 0.50 -1.30 13.57
N ARG A 422 -0.43 -1.42 14.54
CA ARG A 422 -1.16 -0.28 15.10
C ARG A 422 -0.27 0.77 15.76
N LYS A 423 0.89 0.35 16.28
CA LYS A 423 1.88 1.23 16.90
C LYS A 423 3.26 0.85 16.39
N LEU A 424 3.97 1.80 15.79
CA LEU A 424 5.35 1.66 15.37
C LEU A 424 6.25 2.48 16.30
N THR A 425 7.12 1.81 17.04
CA THR A 425 8.18 2.47 17.83
C THR A 425 9.41 2.65 16.94
N ALA A 426 9.45 3.76 16.20
CA ALA A 426 10.61 4.13 15.40
C ALA A 426 11.41 5.23 16.09
N THR A 427 12.74 5.16 16.04
CA THR A 427 13.63 6.22 16.56
C THR A 427 13.51 7.52 15.78
N SER A 428 13.12 7.43 14.49
CA SER A 428 12.82 8.57 13.62
C SER A 428 11.74 8.16 12.61
N SER A 429 10.72 9.00 12.42
CA SER A 429 9.68 8.79 11.41
C SER A 429 10.22 8.94 9.99
N ASP A 430 11.16 9.86 9.77
CA ASP A 430 11.66 10.21 8.44
C ASP A 430 12.41 9.05 7.77
N THR A 431 13.09 8.21 8.57
CA THR A 431 13.79 7.04 8.06
C THR A 431 12.85 5.93 7.58
N LEU A 432 11.61 5.90 8.06
CA LEU A 432 10.57 4.99 7.57
C LEU A 432 9.82 5.57 6.37
N LEU A 433 9.58 6.88 6.34
CA LEU A 433 8.76 7.53 5.31
C LEU A 433 9.55 7.75 4.01
N SER A 434 10.84 8.06 4.08
CA SER A 434 11.67 8.39 2.90
C SER A 434 11.71 7.29 1.83
N PRO A 435 11.92 6.00 2.18
CA PRO A 435 11.93 4.91 1.19
C PRO A 435 10.57 4.74 0.50
N LEU A 436 9.46 4.97 1.22
CA LEU A 436 8.11 4.87 0.67
C LEU A 436 7.82 6.02 -0.31
N LEU A 437 8.24 7.24 0.04
CA LEU A 437 8.09 8.41 -0.84
C LEU A 437 8.92 8.30 -2.12
N LYS A 438 10.13 7.74 -2.04
CA LYS A 438 10.98 7.46 -3.21
C LYS A 438 10.26 6.57 -4.23
N LYS A 439 9.41 5.64 -3.76
CA LYS A 439 8.54 4.79 -4.60
C LYS A 439 7.15 5.36 -4.88
N ARG A 440 6.84 6.55 -4.38
CA ARG A 440 5.51 7.18 -4.43
C ARG A 440 4.41 6.31 -3.82
N TRP A 441 4.76 5.51 -2.82
CA TRP A 441 3.83 4.62 -2.12
C TRP A 441 3.05 5.37 -1.03
N LEU A 442 2.07 6.15 -1.47
CA LEU A 442 1.27 7.04 -0.63
C LEU A 442 0.33 6.31 0.34
N THR A 443 -0.12 5.11 0.01
CA THR A 443 -0.94 4.25 0.87
C THR A 443 -0.12 3.66 2.01
N ALA A 444 1.07 3.14 1.71
CA ALA A 444 1.98 2.67 2.75
C ALA A 444 2.50 3.83 3.63
N HIS A 445 2.79 4.98 3.02
CA HIS A 445 3.16 6.20 3.74
C HIS A 445 2.06 6.63 4.73
N GLY A 446 0.80 6.69 4.27
CA GLY A 446 -0.35 6.98 5.14
C GLY A 446 -0.48 5.98 6.29
N ALA A 447 -0.29 4.68 6.05
CA ALA A 447 -0.35 3.67 7.10
C ALA A 447 0.74 3.85 8.17
N VAL A 448 1.97 4.20 7.77
CA VAL A 448 3.05 4.49 8.72
C VAL A 448 2.75 5.73 9.55
N LEU A 449 2.22 6.79 8.93
CA LEU A 449 1.79 7.99 9.65
C LEU A 449 0.70 7.67 10.68
N ALA A 450 -0.30 6.86 10.32
CA ALA A 450 -1.36 6.41 11.24
C ALA A 450 -0.81 5.65 12.46
N ALA A 451 0.29 4.93 12.30
CA ALA A 451 0.90 4.12 13.35
C ALA A 451 1.91 4.89 14.23
N THR A 452 2.28 6.12 13.83
CA THR A 452 3.35 6.90 14.47
C THR A 452 2.89 8.25 15.02
N LEU A 453 1.81 8.83 14.48
CA LEU A 453 1.32 10.16 14.84
C LEU A 453 -0.18 10.15 15.19
N PRO A 454 -0.67 11.15 15.95
CA PRO A 454 -2.10 11.40 16.11
C PRO A 454 -2.80 11.66 14.75
N PRO A 455 -4.10 11.32 14.61
CA PRO A 455 -4.81 11.41 13.33
C PRO A 455 -4.72 12.77 12.62
N ILE A 456 -4.85 13.88 13.35
CA ILE A 456 -4.79 15.23 12.78
C ILE A 456 -3.41 15.51 12.18
N ASP A 457 -2.34 15.22 12.91
CA ASP A 457 -0.97 15.43 12.46
C ASP A 457 -0.60 14.50 11.31
N ALA A 458 -0.98 13.23 11.43
CA ALA A 458 -0.78 12.21 10.41
C ALA A 458 -1.43 12.64 9.08
N THR A 459 -2.69 13.06 9.13
CA THR A 459 -3.43 13.53 7.95
C THR A 459 -2.79 14.78 7.35
N GLY A 460 -2.36 15.72 8.20
CA GLY A 460 -1.66 16.92 7.75
C GLY A 460 -0.36 16.62 7.01
N GLN A 461 0.43 15.63 7.48
CA GLN A 461 1.65 15.20 6.79
C GLN A 461 1.33 14.47 5.48
N GLN A 462 0.30 13.62 5.45
CA GLN A 462 -0.12 12.95 4.21
C GLN A 462 -0.54 13.97 3.14
N LEU A 463 -1.30 15.00 3.50
CA LEU A 463 -1.73 16.06 2.59
C LEU A 463 -0.57 16.91 2.03
N LYS A 464 0.59 16.95 2.69
CA LYS A 464 1.78 17.63 2.16
C LYS A 464 2.38 16.90 0.95
N VAL A 465 2.26 15.58 0.90
CA VAL A 465 2.83 14.74 -0.17
C VAL A 465 1.77 14.29 -1.18
N ASP A 466 0.55 14.07 -0.74
CA ASP A 466 -0.58 13.61 -1.56
C ASP A 466 -1.41 14.79 -2.08
N LYS A 467 -0.95 15.38 -3.18
CA LYS A 467 -1.58 16.53 -3.84
C LYS A 467 -2.61 16.17 -4.91
N ASN A 468 -2.76 14.89 -5.23
CA ASN A 468 -3.71 14.46 -6.27
C ASN A 468 -5.12 14.37 -5.69
N LEU A 469 -6.03 15.23 -6.17
CA LEU A 469 -7.41 15.30 -5.70
C LEU A 469 -8.23 14.02 -5.97
N ASP A 470 -7.80 13.18 -6.92
CA ASP A 470 -8.47 11.91 -7.22
C ASP A 470 -7.90 10.73 -6.41
N HIS A 471 -6.77 10.93 -5.72
CA HIS A 471 -6.14 9.89 -4.92
C HIS A 471 -6.65 9.91 -3.46
N ILE A 472 -7.38 8.87 -3.09
CA ILE A 472 -8.04 8.75 -1.77
C ILE A 472 -7.41 7.62 -0.92
N ALA A 473 -6.74 6.65 -1.54
CA ALA A 473 -6.22 5.46 -0.85
C ALA A 473 -5.22 5.82 0.27
N GLY A 474 -4.35 6.80 0.03
CA GLY A 474 -3.41 7.33 1.03
C GLY A 474 -4.10 7.92 2.26
N LEU A 475 -5.15 8.72 2.04
CA LEU A 475 -5.93 9.34 3.12
C LEU A 475 -6.80 8.32 3.85
N ARG A 476 -7.35 7.32 3.15
CA ARG A 476 -8.04 6.21 3.83
C ARG A 476 -7.07 5.43 4.71
N SER A 477 -5.84 5.23 4.24
CA SER A 477 -4.79 4.54 4.98
C SER A 477 -4.35 5.32 6.23
N VAL A 478 -4.24 6.66 6.15
CA VAL A 478 -3.85 7.48 7.30
C VAL A 478 -4.91 7.54 8.40
N LEU A 479 -6.19 7.41 8.04
CA LEU A 479 -7.31 7.39 8.99
C LEU A 479 -7.63 5.99 9.54
N ARG A 480 -6.89 4.94 9.16
CA ARG A 480 -7.26 3.54 9.46
C ARG A 480 -7.39 3.17 10.94
N PHE A 481 -6.73 3.92 11.82
CA PHE A 481 -6.79 3.74 13.27
C PHE A 481 -7.51 4.87 14.00
N ALA A 482 -8.00 5.88 13.26
CA ALA A 482 -8.77 6.99 13.81
C ALA A 482 -10.20 6.52 14.13
N SER A 483 -10.74 7.00 15.24
CA SER A 483 -12.17 6.91 15.53
C SER A 483 -12.98 7.78 14.56
N PRO A 484 -14.28 7.50 14.39
CA PRO A 484 -15.14 8.33 13.53
C PRO A 484 -15.16 9.82 13.91
N ILE A 485 -15.02 10.14 15.21
CA ILE A 485 -14.93 11.51 15.71
C ILE A 485 -13.58 12.15 15.33
N GLU A 486 -12.47 11.42 15.49
CA GLU A 486 -11.16 11.94 15.08
C GLU A 486 -11.07 12.15 13.57
N ALA A 487 -11.74 11.31 12.76
CA ALA A 487 -11.83 11.49 11.32
C ALA A 487 -12.63 12.75 10.94
N LEU A 488 -13.71 13.04 11.67
CA LEU A 488 -14.43 14.31 11.56
C LEU A 488 -13.52 15.50 11.88
N ASP A 489 -12.80 15.45 13.00
CA ASP A 489 -11.87 16.52 13.38
C ASP A 489 -10.81 16.75 12.30
N CYS A 490 -10.28 15.68 11.70
CA CYS A 490 -9.34 15.78 10.58
C CYS A 490 -9.95 16.51 9.36
N ALA A 491 -11.20 16.18 9.00
CA ALA A 491 -11.89 16.84 7.89
C ALA A 491 -12.13 18.33 8.18
N LEU A 492 -12.56 18.68 9.39
CA LEU A 492 -12.84 20.06 9.80
C LEU A 492 -11.59 20.92 9.92
N VAL A 493 -10.48 20.35 10.44
CA VAL A 493 -9.21 21.06 10.59
C VAL A 493 -8.54 21.32 9.25
N HIS A 494 -8.44 20.30 8.38
CA HIS A 494 -7.69 20.40 7.13
C HIS A 494 -8.52 20.92 5.95
N LYS A 495 -9.85 20.83 6.02
CA LYS A 495 -10.79 21.31 4.98
C LYS A 495 -10.52 20.75 3.58
N ASP A 496 -9.96 19.55 3.48
CA ASP A 496 -9.74 18.84 2.20
C ASP A 496 -11.00 18.03 1.85
N LEU A 497 -11.53 18.24 0.64
CA LEU A 497 -12.78 17.63 0.18
C LEU A 497 -12.73 16.09 0.16
N ARG A 498 -11.55 15.48 -0.04
CA ARG A 498 -11.38 14.02 0.01
C ARG A 498 -11.61 13.50 1.42
N LEU A 499 -11.14 14.22 2.45
CA LEU A 499 -11.39 13.87 3.85
C LEU A 499 -12.86 14.05 4.22
N VAL A 500 -13.51 15.11 3.71
CA VAL A 500 -14.95 15.31 3.87
C VAL A 500 -15.72 14.13 3.26
N GLY A 501 -15.32 13.67 2.07
CA GLY A 501 -15.91 12.48 1.45
C GLY A 501 -15.72 11.19 2.27
N LEU A 502 -14.52 10.94 2.78
CA LEU A 502 -14.24 9.79 3.66
C LEU A 502 -15.03 9.86 4.97
N CYS A 503 -15.16 11.04 5.57
CA CYS A 503 -15.97 11.24 6.77
C CYS A 503 -17.47 11.05 6.48
N ALA A 504 -17.96 11.49 5.32
CA ALA A 504 -19.34 11.22 4.88
C ALA A 504 -19.58 9.71 4.66
N GLU A 505 -18.58 8.96 4.17
CA GLU A 505 -18.64 7.50 4.10
C GLU A 505 -18.80 6.87 5.49
N GLN A 506 -18.06 7.37 6.48
CA GLN A 506 -18.17 6.91 7.87
C GLN A 506 -19.50 7.32 8.52
N ALA A 507 -20.03 8.51 8.23
CA ALA A 507 -21.32 8.97 8.73
C ALA A 507 -22.48 8.05 8.33
N ALA A 508 -22.39 7.39 7.17
CA ALA A 508 -23.37 6.41 6.73
C ALA A 508 -23.36 5.11 7.56
N VAL A 509 -22.26 4.81 8.24
CA VAL A 509 -22.15 3.66 9.16
C VAL A 509 -22.35 4.10 10.61
N HIS A 510 -21.91 5.30 10.95
CA HIS A 510 -21.90 5.91 12.28
C HIS A 510 -22.56 7.30 12.26
N PRO A 511 -23.90 7.40 12.16
CA PRO A 511 -24.61 8.68 12.05
C PRO A 511 -24.35 9.62 13.23
N GLU A 512 -24.00 9.08 14.41
CA GLU A 512 -23.71 9.82 15.64
C GLU A 512 -22.61 10.87 15.49
N ILE A 513 -21.70 10.72 14.51
CA ILE A 513 -20.64 11.72 14.27
C ILE A 513 -21.19 13.06 13.81
N LEU A 514 -22.36 13.08 13.17
CA LEU A 514 -22.98 14.33 12.70
C LEU A 514 -23.80 15.03 13.80
N SER A 515 -23.96 14.41 14.98
CA SER A 515 -24.86 14.87 16.05
C SER A 515 -24.58 16.30 16.52
N HIS A 516 -23.33 16.74 16.47
CA HIS A 516 -22.87 18.05 16.93
C HIS A 516 -22.69 19.09 15.82
N ILE A 517 -22.97 18.74 14.57
CA ILE A 517 -22.83 19.68 13.46
C ILE A 517 -23.88 20.79 13.56
N LEU A 518 -23.41 22.03 13.45
CA LEU A 518 -24.24 23.23 13.46
C LEU A 518 -24.34 23.91 12.10
N CYS A 519 -23.55 23.46 11.12
CA CYS A 519 -23.44 24.03 9.77
C CYS A 519 -22.97 25.49 9.74
N LYS A 520 -22.10 25.87 10.70
CA LYS A 520 -21.52 27.21 10.75
C LYS A 520 -20.36 27.38 9.78
N ASP A 521 -19.58 26.31 9.56
CA ASP A 521 -18.48 26.26 8.61
C ASP A 521 -18.92 25.55 7.31
N ILE A 522 -18.38 25.98 6.17
CA ILE A 522 -18.71 25.41 4.86
C ILE A 522 -18.35 23.92 4.77
N THR A 523 -17.33 23.47 5.49
CA THR A 523 -16.87 22.07 5.52
C THR A 523 -17.89 21.18 6.22
N GLU A 524 -18.49 21.66 7.31
CA GLU A 524 -19.62 20.98 7.98
C GLU A 524 -20.82 20.84 7.03
N GLN A 525 -21.09 21.89 6.25
CA GLN A 525 -22.18 21.86 5.27
C GLN A 525 -21.92 20.84 4.18
N GLN A 526 -20.71 20.83 3.60
CA GLN A 526 -20.29 19.85 2.60
C GLN A 526 -20.37 18.42 3.13
N LEU A 527 -19.89 18.19 4.35
CA LEU A 527 -19.95 16.88 5.00
C LEU A 527 -21.38 16.37 5.11
N TRP A 528 -22.27 17.18 5.68
CA TRP A 528 -23.67 16.79 5.86
C TRP A 528 -24.38 16.62 4.52
N GLY A 529 -24.10 17.48 3.55
CA GLY A 529 -24.64 17.38 2.20
C GLY A 529 -24.24 16.07 1.51
N MET A 530 -22.94 15.71 1.58
CA MET A 530 -22.43 14.46 1.05
C MET A 530 -23.01 13.24 1.78
N ALA A 531 -23.18 13.32 3.10
CA ALA A 531 -23.80 12.26 3.89
C ALA A 531 -25.26 12.00 3.44
N ILE A 532 -26.08 13.06 3.30
CA ILE A 532 -27.46 12.94 2.81
C ILE A 532 -27.52 12.37 1.39
N VAL A 533 -26.60 12.78 0.51
CA VAL A 533 -26.53 12.23 -0.86
C VAL A 533 -26.24 10.73 -0.86
N LYS A 534 -25.44 10.26 0.11
CA LYS A 534 -25.06 8.86 0.24
C LYS A 534 -26.16 8.01 0.88
N ASP A 535 -26.80 8.54 1.92
CA ASP A 535 -27.97 7.96 2.55
C ASP A 535 -28.95 9.08 2.94
N ALA A 536 -30.08 9.12 2.24
CA ALA A 536 -31.09 10.15 2.43
C ALA A 536 -31.66 10.18 3.85
N SER A 537 -31.58 9.07 4.61
CA SER A 537 -32.06 9.00 5.99
C SER A 537 -31.25 9.86 6.97
N LEU A 538 -30.01 10.22 6.62
CA LEU A 538 -29.11 11.02 7.47
C LEU A 538 -29.48 12.51 7.54
N TRP A 539 -30.59 12.92 6.92
CA TRP A 539 -31.10 14.29 7.03
C TRP A 539 -31.39 14.70 8.46
N ASN A 540 -31.69 13.76 9.37
CA ASN A 540 -31.96 14.03 10.78
C ASN A 540 -30.79 13.62 11.71
N ALA A 541 -29.61 13.33 11.16
CA ALA A 541 -28.45 12.92 11.94
C ALA A 541 -27.92 14.01 12.90
N PRO A 542 -27.92 15.31 12.55
CA PRO A 542 -27.65 16.36 13.53
C PRO A 542 -28.72 16.38 14.61
N SER A 543 -28.32 16.54 15.88
CA SER A 543 -29.25 16.52 17.02
C SER A 543 -30.35 17.58 16.90
N ASN A 544 -30.06 18.68 16.21
CA ASN A 544 -31.02 19.71 15.82
C ASN A 544 -30.91 20.01 14.32
N ALA A 545 -31.34 19.08 13.47
CA ALA A 545 -31.29 19.23 12.02
C ALA A 545 -32.02 20.48 11.50
N ILE A 546 -33.15 20.87 12.12
CA ILE A 546 -33.88 22.10 11.77
C ILE A 546 -33.02 23.33 12.09
N GLY A 547 -32.41 23.39 13.28
CA GLY A 547 -31.52 24.49 13.65
C GLY A 547 -30.26 24.58 12.79
N ALA A 548 -29.68 23.43 12.41
CA ALA A 548 -28.54 23.39 11.49
C ALA A 548 -28.93 23.90 10.09
N ARG A 549 -30.08 23.46 9.55
CA ARG A 549 -30.66 23.98 8.30
C ARG A 549 -30.90 25.49 8.38
N ASP A 550 -31.52 25.96 9.46
CA ASP A 550 -31.84 27.38 9.64
C ASP A 550 -30.57 28.23 9.73
N THR A 551 -29.47 27.68 10.28
CA THR A 551 -28.14 28.31 10.26
C THR A 551 -27.65 28.51 8.82
N VAL A 552 -27.77 27.51 7.95
CA VAL A 552 -27.40 27.61 6.53
C VAL A 552 -28.24 28.67 5.82
N PHE A 553 -29.55 28.71 6.08
CA PHE A 553 -30.43 29.71 5.46
C PHE A 553 -30.19 31.12 5.98
N ALA A 554 -29.88 31.29 7.27
CA ALA A 554 -29.48 32.59 7.82
C ALA A 554 -28.21 33.10 7.13
N GLN A 555 -27.19 32.24 6.96
CA GLN A 555 -25.98 32.57 6.22
C GLN A 555 -26.26 32.97 4.76
N LEU A 556 -27.14 32.25 4.07
CA LEU A 556 -27.57 32.59 2.72
C LEU A 556 -28.23 33.98 2.66
N ILE A 557 -29.09 34.30 3.65
CA ILE A 557 -29.74 35.62 3.78
C ILE A 557 -28.73 36.74 4.05
N GLU A 558 -27.71 36.47 4.86
CA GLU A 558 -26.62 37.39 5.18
C GLU A 558 -25.62 37.57 4.01
N GLY A 559 -25.74 36.79 2.95
CA GLY A 559 -24.83 36.83 1.80
C GLY A 559 -23.51 36.11 2.02
N VAL A 560 -23.43 35.26 3.05
CA VAL A 560 -22.28 34.37 3.30
C VAL A 560 -22.35 33.20 2.31
N SER A 561 -21.18 32.74 1.85
CA SER A 561 -21.08 31.58 0.98
C SER A 561 -21.60 30.32 1.68
N VAL A 562 -22.53 29.60 1.04
CA VAL A 562 -23.11 28.35 1.52
C VAL A 562 -22.90 27.23 0.52
N ASP A 563 -22.89 25.97 0.98
CA ASP A 563 -22.66 24.84 0.11
C ASP A 563 -23.91 24.52 -0.73
N THR A 564 -23.79 24.70 -2.05
CA THR A 564 -24.89 24.44 -2.98
C THR A 564 -25.25 22.95 -3.08
N GLY A 565 -24.31 22.07 -2.74
CA GLY A 565 -24.50 20.62 -2.64
C GLY A 565 -25.45 20.25 -1.50
N LEU A 566 -25.26 20.82 -0.32
CA LEU A 566 -26.14 20.65 0.83
C LEU A 566 -27.55 21.18 0.55
N LEU A 567 -27.68 22.37 -0.05
CA LEU A 567 -28.99 22.89 -0.46
C LEU A 567 -29.71 21.91 -1.41
N LYS A 568 -28.97 21.32 -2.36
CA LYS A 568 -29.52 20.30 -3.28
C LYS A 568 -29.97 19.05 -2.53
N ALA A 569 -29.21 18.63 -1.53
CA ALA A 569 -29.47 17.43 -0.76
C ALA A 569 -30.71 17.63 0.13
N MET A 570 -30.76 18.73 0.89
CA MET A 570 -31.90 19.09 1.76
C MET A 570 -33.20 19.28 0.98
N ALA A 571 -33.15 19.77 -0.26
CA ALA A 571 -34.32 19.91 -1.13
C ALA A 571 -35.10 18.60 -1.36
N LYS A 572 -34.48 17.45 -1.10
CA LYS A 572 -35.07 16.11 -1.29
C LYS A 572 -35.47 15.43 0.03
N THR A 573 -35.40 16.15 1.15
CA THR A 573 -35.67 15.62 2.49
C THR A 573 -36.79 16.43 3.15
N PRO A 574 -37.31 16.00 4.32
CA PRO A 574 -38.30 16.78 5.07
C PRO A 574 -37.83 18.20 5.44
N LEU A 575 -36.51 18.47 5.42
CA LEU A 575 -35.96 19.81 5.67
C LEU A 575 -36.33 20.83 4.59
N ALA A 576 -36.79 20.37 3.41
CA ALA A 576 -37.26 21.23 2.34
C ALA A 576 -38.53 22.02 2.68
N ASP A 577 -39.28 21.61 3.71
CA ASP A 577 -40.43 22.37 4.19
C ASP A 577 -39.99 23.58 5.02
N LEU A 578 -40.20 24.78 4.48
CA LEU A 578 -39.88 26.07 5.10
C LEU A 578 -41.12 26.73 5.73
N SER A 579 -42.22 26.01 5.92
CA SER A 579 -43.49 26.55 6.42
C SER A 579 -43.34 27.28 7.76
N ALA A 580 -42.48 26.76 8.65
CA ALA A 580 -42.17 27.32 9.96
C ALA A 580 -41.05 28.38 9.97
N THR A 581 -40.41 28.68 8.83
CA THR A 581 -39.29 29.62 8.75
C THR A 581 -39.78 31.07 8.68
N SER A 582 -39.33 31.94 9.59
CA SER A 582 -39.80 33.33 9.72
C SER A 582 -39.43 34.23 8.53
N GLU A 583 -38.24 34.10 7.95
CA GLU A 583 -37.75 34.91 6.82
C GLU A 583 -37.91 34.23 5.43
N ARG A 584 -38.82 33.26 5.33
CA ARG A 584 -39.06 32.45 4.13
C ARG A 584 -39.18 33.26 2.84
N ALA A 585 -39.86 34.41 2.87
CA ALA A 585 -40.08 35.24 1.67
C ALA A 585 -38.77 35.73 1.02
N ARG A 586 -37.72 35.99 1.80
CA ARG A 586 -36.40 36.41 1.28
C ARG A 586 -35.66 35.25 0.62
N LEU A 587 -35.79 34.05 1.17
CA LEU A 587 -35.09 32.85 0.72
C LEU A 587 -35.42 32.47 -0.71
N TRP A 588 -36.65 32.70 -1.19
CA TRP A 588 -37.03 32.31 -2.56
C TRP A 588 -36.13 32.91 -3.62
N SER A 589 -35.80 34.19 -3.49
CA SER A 589 -34.93 34.87 -4.47
C SER A 589 -33.47 34.39 -4.41
N LEU A 590 -33.02 33.91 -3.24
CA LEU A 590 -31.65 33.52 -2.96
C LEU A 590 -31.38 32.03 -3.25
N LEU A 591 -32.41 31.18 -3.17
CA LEU A 591 -32.28 29.76 -3.48
C LEU A 591 -31.93 29.55 -4.96
N PRO A 592 -31.02 28.61 -5.29
CA PRO A 592 -30.71 28.25 -6.66
C PRO A 592 -31.96 27.84 -7.45
N ALA A 593 -32.10 28.37 -8.67
CA ALA A 593 -33.30 28.15 -9.49
C ALA A 593 -33.64 26.67 -9.70
N SER A 594 -32.62 25.80 -9.84
CA SER A 594 -32.80 24.36 -10.01
C SER A 594 -33.37 23.63 -8.78
N GLN A 595 -33.28 24.23 -7.59
CA GLN A 595 -33.70 23.61 -6.32
C GLN A 595 -34.94 24.30 -5.75
N ARG A 596 -35.14 25.59 -6.04
CA ARG A 596 -36.25 26.42 -5.56
C ARG A 596 -37.61 25.74 -5.70
N GLU A 597 -37.86 25.09 -6.82
CA GLU A 597 -39.12 24.39 -7.08
C GLU A 597 -39.40 23.28 -6.06
N HIS A 598 -38.38 22.50 -5.68
CA HIS A 598 -38.54 21.42 -4.70
C HIS A 598 -38.87 21.97 -3.31
N TYR A 599 -38.19 23.06 -2.89
CA TYR A 599 -38.50 23.75 -1.65
C TYR A 599 -39.92 24.35 -1.65
N LEU A 600 -40.33 24.99 -2.76
CA LEU A 600 -41.68 25.54 -2.90
C LEU A 600 -42.75 24.46 -2.83
N GLN A 601 -42.54 23.31 -3.49
CA GLN A 601 -43.47 22.19 -3.45
C GLN A 601 -43.56 21.56 -2.06
N ALA A 602 -42.43 21.29 -1.41
CA ALA A 602 -42.40 20.75 -0.04
C ALA A 602 -43.05 21.72 0.94
N THR A 603 -42.77 23.02 0.82
CA THR A 603 -43.36 24.05 1.67
C THR A 603 -44.85 24.24 1.41
N ALA A 604 -45.31 24.12 0.16
CA ALA A 604 -46.73 24.14 -0.18
C ALA A 604 -47.49 22.99 0.49
N ILE A 605 -46.88 21.80 0.54
CA ILE A 605 -47.43 20.64 1.26
C ILE A 605 -47.47 20.92 2.77
N GLY A 606 -46.35 21.32 3.37
CA GLY A 606 -46.26 21.62 4.79
C GLY A 606 -47.22 22.74 5.24
N TRP A 607 -47.39 23.77 4.41
CA TRP A 607 -48.34 24.86 4.64
C TRP A 607 -49.80 24.34 4.66
N LEU A 608 -50.16 23.44 3.75
CA LEU A 608 -51.50 22.82 3.71
C LEU A 608 -51.73 21.91 4.92
N GLU A 609 -50.73 21.11 5.31
CA GLU A 609 -50.81 20.23 6.48
C GLU A 609 -50.92 21.02 7.80
N ALA A 610 -50.22 22.15 7.91
CA ALA A 610 -50.35 23.07 9.05
C ALA A 610 -51.78 23.61 9.16
N GLY A 611 -52.39 23.94 8.02
CA GLY A 611 -53.81 24.28 7.93
C GLY A 611 -54.71 23.15 8.40
N GLU A 612 -54.51 21.91 7.92
CA GLU A 612 -55.29 20.73 8.33
C GLU A 612 -55.28 20.52 9.86
N LYS A 613 -54.13 20.74 10.50
CA LYS A 613 -53.94 20.63 11.95
C LYS A 613 -54.52 21.80 12.75
N GLY A 614 -55.15 22.78 12.09
CA GLY A 614 -55.74 23.96 12.73
C GLY A 614 -54.71 24.99 13.23
N SER A 615 -53.46 24.92 12.74
CA SER A 615 -52.46 25.94 13.04
C SER A 615 -52.75 27.25 12.32
N VAL A 616 -52.32 28.38 12.88
CA VAL A 616 -52.47 29.68 12.21
C VAL A 616 -51.63 29.69 10.95
N VAL A 617 -52.30 29.73 9.81
CA VAL A 617 -51.66 29.70 8.51
C VAL A 617 -51.27 31.12 8.11
N THR A 618 -49.97 31.37 7.92
CA THR A 618 -49.47 32.67 7.48
C THR A 618 -49.81 32.89 6.00
N THR A 619 -50.13 34.13 5.62
CA THR A 619 -50.39 34.49 4.23
C THR A 619 -49.15 34.17 3.37
N PRO A 620 -49.27 33.34 2.33
CA PRO A 620 -48.15 32.98 1.49
C PRO A 620 -47.77 34.15 0.58
N GLU A 621 -46.49 34.40 0.47
CA GLU A 621 -45.89 35.25 -0.56
C GLU A 621 -46.09 34.65 -1.97
N ALA A 622 -46.03 35.51 -3.00
CA ALA A 622 -46.43 35.15 -4.36
C ALA A 622 -45.82 33.85 -4.92
N PRO A 623 -44.51 33.54 -4.74
CA PRO A 623 -43.95 32.27 -5.23
C PRO A 623 -44.55 31.04 -4.55
N LEU A 624 -44.76 31.09 -3.22
CA LEU A 624 -45.35 29.98 -2.46
C LEU A 624 -46.83 29.85 -2.79
N GLU A 625 -47.55 30.96 -2.91
CA GLU A 625 -48.96 30.95 -3.30
C GLU A 625 -49.14 30.28 -4.67
N GLN A 626 -48.32 30.64 -5.66
CA GLN A 626 -48.35 30.00 -6.99
C GLN A 626 -48.12 28.49 -6.89
N ALA A 627 -47.17 28.04 -6.08
CA ALA A 627 -46.90 26.63 -5.85
C ALA A 627 -48.06 25.90 -5.17
N ILE A 628 -48.70 26.52 -4.17
CA ILE A 628 -49.91 25.97 -3.51
C ILE A 628 -51.05 25.86 -4.52
N MET A 629 -51.30 26.90 -5.32
CA MET A 629 -52.35 26.92 -6.33
C MET A 629 -52.14 25.88 -7.46
N ALA A 630 -50.87 25.61 -7.81
CA ALA A 630 -50.51 24.57 -8.79
C ALA A 630 -50.52 23.15 -8.20
N SER A 631 -50.54 23.02 -6.87
CA SER A 631 -50.42 21.72 -6.19
C SER A 631 -51.70 20.89 -6.31
N ALA A 632 -51.56 19.62 -6.71
CA ALA A 632 -52.65 18.64 -6.66
C ALA A 632 -53.16 18.42 -5.21
N ASN A 633 -52.31 18.66 -4.21
CA ASN A 633 -52.66 18.48 -2.80
C ASN A 633 -53.66 19.54 -2.32
N LEU A 634 -53.67 20.74 -2.90
CA LEU A 634 -54.71 21.74 -2.60
C LEU A 634 -56.09 21.21 -2.96
N ARG A 635 -56.25 20.67 -4.19
CA ARG A 635 -57.53 20.10 -4.63
C ARG A 635 -57.95 18.92 -3.75
N SER A 636 -57.03 17.99 -3.50
CA SER A 636 -57.26 16.85 -2.60
C SER A 636 -57.72 17.31 -1.22
N MET A 637 -57.02 18.28 -0.60
CA MET A 637 -57.35 18.82 0.71
C MET A 637 -58.76 19.46 0.75
N LEU A 638 -59.12 20.21 -0.30
CA LEU A 638 -60.41 20.88 -0.38
C LEU A 638 -61.58 19.92 -0.59
N GLU A 639 -61.35 18.80 -1.27
CA GLU A 639 -62.36 17.76 -1.59
C GLU A 639 -62.48 16.69 -0.50
N ARG A 640 -61.44 16.47 0.33
CA ARG A 640 -61.44 15.51 1.44
C ARG A 640 -62.53 15.84 2.46
N SER A 641 -63.51 14.94 2.62
CA SER A 641 -64.61 15.09 3.58
C SER A 641 -64.17 15.05 5.05
N SER A 642 -63.02 14.41 5.35
CA SER A 642 -62.45 14.33 6.69
C SER A 642 -62.00 15.68 7.24
N VAL A 643 -61.71 16.66 6.37
CA VAL A 643 -61.24 17.98 6.78
C VAL A 643 -62.45 18.89 7.06
N PRO A 644 -62.53 19.52 8.26
CA PRO A 644 -63.62 20.43 8.58
C PRO A 644 -63.77 21.55 7.56
N VAL A 645 -65.01 22.01 7.33
CA VAL A 645 -65.28 23.08 6.35
C VAL A 645 -64.61 24.40 6.78
N ASP A 646 -64.56 24.69 8.08
CA ASP A 646 -63.90 25.87 8.65
C ASP A 646 -62.41 25.92 8.27
N THR A 647 -61.72 24.78 8.37
CA THR A 647 -60.32 24.65 7.98
C THR A 647 -60.11 24.88 6.48
N ARG A 648 -61.00 24.32 5.64
CA ARG A 648 -60.96 24.53 4.19
C ARG A 648 -61.22 25.99 3.81
N LEU A 649 -62.15 26.65 4.50
CA LEU A 649 -62.41 28.08 4.34
C LEU A 649 -61.22 28.93 4.76
N ALA A 650 -60.54 28.60 5.86
CA ALA A 650 -59.33 29.30 6.29
C ALA A 650 -58.20 29.18 5.26
N ILE A 651 -58.00 27.99 4.68
CA ILE A 651 -57.03 27.77 3.59
C ILE A 651 -57.35 28.65 2.38
N VAL A 652 -58.60 28.62 1.90
CA VAL A 652 -59.02 29.44 0.75
C VAL A 652 -58.89 30.94 1.05
N SER A 653 -59.25 31.37 2.26
CA SER A 653 -59.15 32.76 2.68
C SER A 653 -57.70 33.28 2.63
N GLY A 654 -56.74 32.43 3.02
CA GLY A 654 -55.31 32.72 2.97
C GLY A 654 -54.73 32.85 1.55
N LEU A 655 -55.42 32.34 0.53
CA LEU A 655 -54.98 32.38 -0.87
C LEU A 655 -55.63 33.58 -1.60
N GLN A 656 -54.87 34.67 -1.72
CA GLN A 656 -55.24 35.87 -2.46
C GLN A 656 -55.56 35.61 -3.94
N SER A 657 -54.83 34.70 -4.58
CA SER A 657 -54.98 34.36 -5.99
C SER A 657 -56.09 33.33 -6.27
N PHE A 658 -56.79 32.84 -5.25
CA PHE A 658 -57.90 31.89 -5.43
C PHE A 658 -59.08 32.58 -6.10
N SER A 659 -59.47 32.11 -7.30
CA SER A 659 -60.47 32.81 -8.12
C SER A 659 -61.91 32.53 -7.68
N GLU A 660 -62.82 33.45 -8.01
CA GLU A 660 -64.26 33.26 -7.78
C GLU A 660 -64.81 31.99 -8.46
N GLU A 661 -64.30 31.64 -9.65
CA GLU A 661 -64.73 30.46 -10.39
C GLU A 661 -64.33 29.16 -9.68
N GLN A 662 -63.07 29.09 -9.22
CA GLN A 662 -62.59 27.96 -8.41
C GLN A 662 -63.37 27.86 -7.10
N PHE A 663 -63.71 29.00 -6.49
CA PHE A 663 -64.50 29.04 -5.26
C PHE A 663 -65.90 28.48 -5.45
N ILE A 664 -66.60 28.87 -6.52
CA ILE A 664 -67.93 28.32 -6.85
C ILE A 664 -67.84 26.82 -7.14
N GLY A 665 -66.80 26.38 -7.88
CA GLY A 665 -66.58 24.96 -8.16
C GLY A 665 -66.40 24.13 -6.89
N TRP A 666 -65.54 24.58 -5.97
CA TRP A 666 -65.34 23.96 -4.67
C TRP A 666 -66.62 23.99 -3.81
N LEU A 667 -67.28 25.14 -3.73
CA LEU A 667 -68.49 25.34 -2.95
C LEU A 667 -69.63 24.43 -3.43
N ASN A 668 -69.75 24.19 -4.73
CA ASN A 668 -70.72 23.24 -5.29
C ASN A 668 -70.51 21.82 -4.74
N ASN A 669 -69.26 21.37 -4.61
CA ASN A 669 -68.95 20.06 -4.06
C ASN A 669 -69.27 20.00 -2.55
N VAL A 670 -68.94 21.05 -1.79
CA VAL A 670 -69.26 21.12 -0.35
C VAL A 670 -70.78 21.11 -0.12
N LEU A 671 -71.53 21.88 -0.90
CA LEU A 671 -72.98 22.00 -0.72
C LEU A 671 -73.81 20.81 -1.24
N LYS A 672 -73.23 19.97 -2.11
CA LYS A 672 -73.84 18.70 -2.52
C LYS A 672 -73.80 17.62 -1.43
N GLY A 673 -72.87 17.71 -0.49
CA GLY A 673 -72.76 16.76 0.61
C GLY A 673 -73.92 16.85 1.61
N PRO A 674 -74.25 15.76 2.33
CA PRO A 674 -75.35 15.74 3.31
C PRO A 674 -75.05 16.55 4.58
N GLN A 675 -73.80 16.97 4.79
CA GLN A 675 -73.36 17.67 5.99
C GLN A 675 -73.75 19.15 5.96
N MET A 676 -74.45 19.60 6.99
CA MET A 676 -74.80 21.01 7.17
C MET A 676 -73.60 21.81 7.70
N LEU A 677 -73.50 23.07 7.27
CA LEU A 677 -72.52 24.03 7.75
C LEU A 677 -72.85 24.46 9.18
N SER A 678 -71.82 24.66 9.99
CA SER A 678 -71.99 25.33 11.28
C SER A 678 -72.34 26.81 11.07
N HIS A 679 -72.90 27.45 12.09
CA HIS A 679 -73.17 28.89 12.03
C HIS A 679 -71.91 29.70 11.76
N ALA A 680 -70.80 29.36 12.43
CA ALA A 680 -69.50 29.99 12.25
C ALA A 680 -68.94 29.77 10.83
N ALA A 681 -69.03 28.55 10.29
CA ALA A 681 -68.62 28.23 8.91
C ALA A 681 -69.38 29.09 7.90
N SER A 682 -70.69 29.20 8.11
CA SER A 682 -71.59 29.97 7.26
C SER A 682 -71.21 31.46 7.27
N GLU A 683 -70.99 32.05 8.44
CA GLU A 683 -70.55 33.45 8.55
C GLU A 683 -69.15 33.70 7.96
N GLN A 684 -68.19 32.79 8.20
CA GLN A 684 -66.85 32.88 7.61
C GLN A 684 -66.91 32.85 6.08
N LEU A 685 -67.71 31.94 5.53
CA LEU A 685 -67.98 31.84 4.11
C LEU A 685 -68.56 33.15 3.56
N GLY A 686 -69.59 33.71 4.22
CA GLY A 686 -70.19 34.98 3.82
C GLY A 686 -69.22 36.15 3.88
N THR A 687 -68.40 36.20 4.94
CA THR A 687 -67.36 37.21 5.14
C THR A 687 -66.33 37.18 4.01
N LEU A 688 -65.86 35.99 3.63
CA LEU A 688 -64.91 35.83 2.53
C LEU A 688 -65.48 36.31 1.19
N VAL A 689 -66.72 35.90 0.87
CA VAL A 689 -67.40 36.29 -0.37
C VAL A 689 -67.57 37.81 -0.47
N VAL A 690 -67.92 38.47 0.64
CA VAL A 690 -68.03 39.94 0.70
C VAL A 690 -66.68 40.61 0.57
N ALA A 691 -65.67 40.15 1.33
CA ALA A 691 -64.33 40.75 1.33
C ALA A 691 -63.67 40.70 -0.05
N ARG A 692 -63.97 39.68 -0.85
CA ARG A 692 -63.46 39.51 -2.22
C ARG A 692 -64.38 40.05 -3.32
N HIS A 693 -65.53 40.62 -2.97
CA HIS A 693 -66.56 41.10 -3.92
C HIS A 693 -66.99 40.04 -4.96
N TRP A 694 -67.24 38.81 -4.51
CA TRP A 694 -67.62 37.69 -5.38
C TRP A 694 -69.15 37.62 -5.62
N ASP A 695 -69.66 38.45 -6.55
CA ASP A 695 -71.08 38.56 -6.89
C ASP A 695 -71.71 37.25 -7.43
N ARG A 696 -70.96 36.45 -8.20
CA ARG A 696 -71.45 35.15 -8.70
C ARG A 696 -71.55 34.14 -7.58
N ALA A 697 -70.60 34.14 -6.65
CA ALA A 697 -70.64 33.25 -5.48
C ALA A 697 -71.83 33.59 -4.56
N ALA A 698 -72.08 34.88 -4.32
CA ALA A 698 -73.25 35.33 -3.56
C ALA A 698 -74.57 34.89 -4.23
N ARG A 699 -74.69 35.04 -5.55
CA ARG A 699 -75.85 34.55 -6.32
C ARG A 699 -75.99 33.04 -6.22
N TYR A 700 -74.91 32.29 -6.38
CA TYR A 700 -74.90 30.83 -6.28
C TYR A 700 -75.40 30.34 -4.91
N LEU A 701 -74.93 30.96 -3.82
CA LEU A 701 -75.44 30.67 -2.47
C LEU A 701 -76.94 30.99 -2.36
N SER A 702 -77.38 32.11 -2.92
CA SER A 702 -78.78 32.53 -2.88
C SER A 702 -79.73 31.51 -3.55
N ASP A 703 -79.31 30.90 -4.66
CA ASP A 703 -80.08 29.90 -5.38
C ASP A 703 -80.12 28.53 -4.68
N ARG A 704 -79.17 28.27 -3.75
CA ARG A 704 -79.12 27.03 -2.96
C ARG A 704 -79.83 27.12 -1.61
N LEU A 705 -80.22 28.32 -1.17
CA LEU A 705 -80.79 28.55 0.17
C LEU A 705 -82.03 27.70 0.46
N ALA A 706 -82.89 27.47 -0.54
CA ALA A 706 -84.10 26.66 -0.40
C ALA A 706 -83.80 25.20 0.02
N ASN A 707 -82.67 24.66 -0.45
CA ASN A 707 -82.25 23.28 -0.15
C ASN A 707 -81.25 23.21 1.01
N ARG A 708 -80.63 24.35 1.38
CA ARG A 708 -79.53 24.44 2.34
C ARG A 708 -79.75 25.64 3.28
N PRO A 709 -80.66 25.55 4.27
CA PRO A 709 -80.99 26.67 5.15
C PRO A 709 -79.82 27.09 6.06
N ASP A 710 -78.84 26.20 6.27
CA ASP A 710 -77.61 26.41 7.03
C ASP A 710 -76.67 27.48 6.44
N ILE A 711 -76.81 27.82 5.15
CA ILE A 711 -76.01 28.90 4.54
C ILE A 711 -76.58 30.31 4.82
N LYS A 712 -77.76 30.40 5.46
CA LYS A 712 -78.45 31.67 5.70
C LYS A 712 -77.61 32.69 6.48
N PRO A 713 -76.90 32.35 7.58
CA PRO A 713 -76.04 33.30 8.29
C PRO A 713 -75.01 33.97 7.38
N GLY A 714 -74.27 33.20 6.58
CA GLY A 714 -73.32 33.75 5.61
C GLY A 714 -73.97 34.60 4.53
N LEU A 715 -75.08 34.15 3.97
CA LEU A 715 -75.78 34.84 2.90
C LEU A 715 -76.32 36.22 3.33
N ARG A 716 -76.64 36.40 4.63
CA ARG A 716 -77.00 37.71 5.19
C ARG A 716 -75.85 38.71 5.10
N LEU A 717 -74.62 38.26 5.31
CA LEU A 717 -73.43 39.11 5.15
C LEU A 717 -73.25 39.52 3.68
N CYS A 718 -73.53 38.60 2.75
CA CYS A 718 -73.48 38.84 1.31
C CYS A 718 -74.63 39.70 0.76
N ALA A 719 -75.56 40.19 1.58
CA ALA A 719 -76.78 40.86 1.12
C ALA A 719 -76.52 42.02 0.13
N ASN A 720 -75.45 42.78 0.34
CA ASN A 720 -75.11 43.93 -0.52
C ASN A 720 -74.65 43.53 -1.94
N LEU A 721 -74.22 42.28 -2.14
CA LEU A 721 -73.86 41.71 -3.45
C LEU A 721 -75.07 41.15 -4.22
N LEU A 722 -76.27 41.19 -3.62
CA LEU A 722 -77.50 40.66 -4.20
C LEU A 722 -78.49 41.77 -4.54
N SER A 723 -79.24 41.54 -5.62
CA SER A 723 -80.34 42.43 -6.00
C SER A 723 -81.35 42.57 -4.86
N ILE A 724 -81.99 43.74 -4.78
CA ILE A 724 -83.03 44.03 -3.78
C ILE A 724 -84.12 42.94 -3.81
N TYR A 725 -84.48 42.48 -5.01
CA TYR A 725 -85.46 41.41 -5.19
C TYR A 725 -85.05 40.09 -4.52
N LYS A 726 -83.82 39.61 -4.77
CA LYS A 726 -83.32 38.37 -4.15
C LYS A 726 -83.19 38.50 -2.63
N ARG A 727 -82.76 39.67 -2.14
CA ARG A 727 -82.71 39.96 -0.69
C ARG A 727 -84.08 39.86 -0.02
N TRP A 728 -85.11 40.41 -0.68
CA TRP A 728 -86.48 40.43 -0.22
C TRP A 728 -87.09 39.02 -0.20
N MET A 729 -87.03 38.32 -1.34
CA MET A 729 -87.60 36.99 -1.51
C MET A 729 -87.04 36.00 -0.47
N LEU A 730 -85.73 36.06 -0.21
CA LEU A 730 -85.04 35.10 0.65
C LEU A 730 -85.07 35.49 2.14
N GLY A 731 -85.60 36.68 2.48
CA GLY A 731 -85.67 37.16 3.87
C GLY A 731 -84.29 37.26 4.56
N ILE A 732 -83.26 37.62 3.78
CA ILE A 732 -81.86 37.72 4.24
C ILE A 732 -81.47 39.15 4.61
N ALA A 733 -82.23 40.16 4.21
CA ALA A 733 -82.08 41.54 4.67
C ALA A 733 -83.45 42.13 5.02
N LYS A 734 -83.49 42.98 6.05
CA LYS A 734 -84.71 43.74 6.39
C LYS A 734 -84.78 44.96 5.47
N LEU A 735 -85.64 44.90 4.47
CA LEU A 735 -85.90 46.03 3.57
C LEU A 735 -86.90 46.99 4.20
N SER A 736 -86.65 48.29 4.04
CA SER A 736 -87.59 49.34 4.40
C SER A 736 -88.76 49.39 3.40
N ALA A 737 -89.91 49.91 3.83
CA ALA A 737 -91.04 50.12 2.94
C ALA A 737 -90.66 50.99 1.72
N ALA A 738 -89.80 51.99 1.89
CA ALA A 738 -89.33 52.83 0.79
C ALA A 738 -88.54 52.05 -0.28
N GLU A 739 -87.68 51.11 0.12
CA GLU A 739 -86.93 50.26 -0.81
C GLU A 739 -87.85 49.29 -1.57
N LYS A 740 -88.86 48.75 -0.88
CA LYS A 740 -89.88 47.88 -1.48
C LYS A 740 -90.68 48.60 -2.55
N TRP A 741 -91.15 49.82 -2.25
CA TRP A 741 -91.87 50.68 -3.19
C TRP A 741 -91.00 51.07 -4.39
N LYS A 742 -89.73 51.40 -4.16
CA LYS A 742 -88.79 51.71 -5.25
C LYS A 742 -88.52 50.49 -6.16
N ALA A 743 -88.45 49.29 -5.60
CA ALA A 743 -88.31 48.06 -6.37
C ALA A 743 -89.57 47.75 -7.20
N PHE A 744 -90.76 48.01 -6.64
CA PHE A 744 -92.01 47.90 -7.39
C PHE A 744 -92.08 48.91 -8.53
N GLU A 745 -91.71 50.16 -8.28
CA GLU A 745 -91.63 51.21 -9.30
C GLU A 745 -90.70 50.83 -10.46
N ALA A 746 -89.50 50.33 -10.15
CA ALA A 746 -88.57 49.88 -11.18
C ALA A 746 -89.16 48.76 -12.04
N GLU A 747 -89.83 47.78 -11.42
CA GLU A 747 -90.41 46.65 -12.14
C GLU A 747 -91.57 47.07 -13.06
N VAL A 748 -92.44 47.98 -12.62
CA VAL A 748 -93.53 48.45 -13.47
C VAL A 748 -93.04 49.33 -14.61
N CYS A 749 -91.94 50.06 -14.41
CA CYS A 749 -91.30 50.81 -15.49
C CYS A 749 -90.71 49.86 -16.55
N ASP A 750 -90.15 48.73 -16.14
CA ASP A 750 -89.61 47.72 -17.05
C ASP A 750 -90.72 47.00 -17.84
N LEU A 751 -91.81 46.63 -17.17
CA LEU A 751 -92.94 45.91 -17.78
C LEU A 751 -93.84 46.81 -18.65
N TYR A 752 -93.97 48.09 -18.29
CA TYR A 752 -94.86 49.06 -18.94
C TYR A 752 -94.09 50.34 -19.27
N GLN A 753 -93.19 50.25 -20.27
CA GLN A 753 -92.25 51.31 -20.62
C GLN A 753 -92.92 52.64 -21.06
N SER A 754 -94.12 52.56 -21.65
CA SER A 754 -94.91 53.72 -22.08
C SER A 754 -95.60 54.48 -20.93
N GLY A 755 -95.65 53.90 -19.74
CA GLY A 755 -96.28 54.46 -18.55
C GLY A 755 -97.54 53.72 -18.09
N PRO A 756 -98.23 54.24 -17.06
CA PRO A 756 -99.35 53.56 -16.40
C PRO A 756 -100.62 53.39 -17.24
N ASP A 757 -100.76 54.11 -18.34
CA ASP A 757 -101.85 53.99 -19.32
C ASP A 757 -101.58 52.94 -20.43
N SER A 758 -100.43 52.27 -20.39
CA SER A 758 -100.11 51.17 -21.31
C SER A 758 -101.21 50.11 -21.28
N GLU A 759 -101.74 49.76 -22.46
CA GLU A 759 -102.86 48.80 -22.62
C GLU A 759 -104.02 49.04 -21.65
N GLU A 760 -104.33 50.30 -21.38
CA GLU A 760 -105.40 50.74 -20.49
C GLU A 760 -105.28 50.22 -19.04
N LEU A 761 -104.07 49.79 -18.63
CA LEU A 761 -103.78 49.15 -17.34
C LEU A 761 -104.37 49.91 -16.15
N TRP A 762 -104.16 51.23 -16.08
CA TRP A 762 -104.67 52.06 -14.99
C TRP A 762 -106.19 51.99 -14.85
N SER A 763 -106.91 52.03 -15.96
CA SER A 763 -108.37 51.97 -16.00
C SER A 763 -108.90 50.57 -15.68
N ARG A 764 -108.23 49.53 -16.20
CA ARG A 764 -108.52 48.11 -15.94
C ARG A 764 -108.33 47.75 -14.47
N ALA A 765 -107.40 48.41 -13.79
CA ALA A 765 -107.18 48.30 -12.35
C ALA A 765 -108.19 49.10 -11.48
N GLY A 766 -109.14 49.81 -12.09
CA GLY A 766 -110.17 50.60 -11.39
C GLY A 766 -109.77 52.05 -11.09
N GLY A 767 -108.69 52.55 -11.70
CA GLY A 767 -108.30 53.96 -11.71
C GLY A 767 -109.02 54.78 -12.79
N LYS A 768 -108.95 56.11 -12.73
CA LYS A 768 -109.36 56.97 -13.83
C LYS A 768 -108.12 57.52 -14.53
N ASN A 769 -108.08 57.51 -15.86
CA ASN A 769 -106.93 58.06 -16.60
C ASN A 769 -106.72 59.57 -16.33
N SER A 770 -107.75 60.29 -15.86
CA SER A 770 -107.64 61.67 -15.36
C SER A 770 -106.71 61.82 -14.16
N ASP A 771 -106.48 60.73 -13.41
CA ASP A 771 -105.66 60.71 -12.20
C ASP A 771 -104.17 60.51 -12.54
N LEU A 772 -103.84 60.28 -13.82
CA LEU A 772 -102.48 60.11 -14.31
C LEU A 772 -101.85 61.46 -14.71
N PRO A 773 -100.52 61.60 -14.55
CA PRO A 773 -99.80 62.77 -15.06
C PRO A 773 -99.91 62.86 -16.60
N GLY A 774 -100.02 64.09 -17.11
CA GLY A 774 -100.14 64.37 -18.55
C GLY A 774 -98.98 63.84 -19.39
N GLY A 775 -99.23 63.57 -20.68
CA GLY A 775 -98.31 62.86 -21.60
C GLY A 775 -96.98 63.56 -21.94
N TYR A 776 -96.67 64.71 -21.33
CA TYR A 776 -95.40 65.42 -21.51
C TYR A 776 -94.24 64.81 -20.67
N GLN A 777 -94.54 63.92 -19.74
CA GLN A 777 -93.54 63.19 -18.93
C GLN A 777 -93.20 61.85 -19.58
N ASN A 778 -91.96 61.38 -19.39
CA ASN A 778 -91.58 60.02 -19.80
C ASN A 778 -92.26 58.96 -18.91
N GLY A 779 -92.35 57.72 -19.41
CA GLY A 779 -93.07 56.63 -18.74
C GLY A 779 -92.63 56.39 -17.29
N ALA A 780 -91.34 56.50 -17.00
CA ALA A 780 -90.80 56.34 -15.63
C ALA A 780 -91.25 57.46 -14.68
N ALA A 781 -91.21 58.73 -15.11
CA ALA A 781 -91.69 59.85 -14.29
C ALA A 781 -93.21 59.80 -14.04
N ARG A 782 -93.96 59.30 -15.04
CA ARG A 782 -95.40 59.05 -14.92
C ARG A 782 -95.68 57.95 -13.91
N TRP A 783 -94.93 56.84 -13.96
CA TRP A 783 -95.00 55.77 -12.97
C TRP A 783 -94.63 56.23 -11.55
N HIS A 784 -93.57 57.03 -11.40
CA HIS A 784 -93.18 57.58 -10.09
C HIS A 784 -94.32 58.35 -9.42
N THR A 785 -94.93 59.26 -10.18
CA THR A 785 -96.02 60.12 -9.67
C THR A 785 -97.29 59.31 -9.42
N ALA A 786 -97.63 58.39 -10.34
CA ALA A 786 -98.77 57.49 -10.20
C ALA A 786 -98.63 56.58 -8.97
N LEU A 787 -97.48 55.95 -8.76
CA LEU A 787 -97.23 55.10 -7.60
C LEU A 787 -97.13 55.89 -6.28
N ASN A 788 -96.65 57.14 -6.29
CA ASN A 788 -96.71 58.00 -5.10
C ASN A 788 -98.16 58.30 -4.68
N SER A 789 -99.05 58.52 -5.66
CA SER A 789 -100.49 58.67 -5.41
C SER A 789 -101.10 57.40 -4.80
N VAL A 790 -100.79 56.23 -5.38
CA VAL A 790 -101.25 54.93 -4.87
C VAL A 790 -100.72 54.65 -3.47
N ARG A 791 -99.43 54.93 -3.22
CA ARG A 791 -98.78 54.80 -1.90
C ARG A 791 -99.43 55.70 -0.84
N SER A 792 -100.00 56.82 -1.25
CA SER A 792 -100.70 57.79 -0.37
C SER A 792 -102.19 57.47 -0.19
N GLY A 793 -102.66 56.33 -0.70
CA GLY A 793 -104.06 55.87 -0.59
C GLY A 793 -104.96 56.21 -1.78
N GLY A 794 -104.39 56.66 -2.92
CA GLY A 794 -105.11 56.92 -4.16
C GLY A 794 -105.68 55.65 -4.82
N ARG A 795 -106.57 55.83 -5.81
CA ARG A 795 -107.09 54.75 -6.67
C ARG A 795 -106.40 54.75 -8.04
N PRO A 796 -106.15 53.59 -8.65
CA PRO A 796 -106.44 52.23 -8.18
C PRO A 796 -105.56 51.85 -6.98
N THR A 797 -106.04 50.98 -6.09
CA THR A 797 -105.20 50.58 -4.95
C THR A 797 -104.02 49.74 -5.45
N ALA A 798 -102.91 49.68 -4.69
CA ALA A 798 -101.76 48.86 -5.05
C ALA A 798 -102.15 47.38 -5.29
N ARG A 799 -103.14 46.89 -4.52
CA ARG A 799 -103.68 45.54 -4.63
C ARG A 799 -104.44 45.33 -5.96
N ASP A 800 -105.27 46.28 -6.36
CA ASP A 800 -106.02 46.20 -7.61
C ASP A 800 -105.09 46.33 -8.83
N LEU A 801 -104.10 47.22 -8.73
CA LEU A 801 -103.08 47.42 -9.74
C LEU A 801 -102.22 46.15 -9.94
N LEU A 802 -101.69 45.58 -8.86
CA LEU A 802 -100.91 44.34 -8.91
C LEU A 802 -101.73 43.14 -9.38
N LYS A 803 -103.04 43.09 -9.10
CA LYS A 803 -103.93 42.04 -9.59
C LYS A 803 -104.00 42.04 -11.11
N ILE A 804 -104.21 43.19 -11.74
CA ILE A 804 -104.25 43.31 -13.21
C ILE A 804 -102.85 43.08 -13.79
N MET A 805 -101.80 43.66 -13.20
CA MET A 805 -100.43 43.43 -13.67
C MET A 805 -100.04 41.94 -13.62
N SER A 806 -100.51 41.20 -12.61
CA SER A 806 -100.28 39.74 -12.50
C SER A 806 -101.11 38.92 -13.49
N GLN A 807 -102.19 39.48 -14.07
CA GLN A 807 -102.92 38.87 -15.17
C GLN A 807 -102.21 39.08 -16.50
N ASP A 808 -101.66 40.28 -16.70
CA ASP A 808 -100.91 40.65 -17.91
C ASP A 808 -99.56 39.91 -17.97
N PHE A 809 -98.93 39.71 -16.81
CA PHE A 809 -97.67 38.99 -16.66
C PHE A 809 -97.77 37.84 -15.64
N PRO A 810 -98.49 36.75 -15.96
CA PRO A 810 -98.78 35.66 -15.01
C PRO A 810 -97.54 34.91 -14.52
N MET A 811 -96.47 34.93 -15.31
CA MET A 811 -95.20 34.29 -14.98
C MET A 811 -94.21 35.22 -14.26
N ASN A 812 -94.55 36.49 -14.01
CA ASN A 812 -93.65 37.41 -13.32
C ASN A 812 -93.67 37.18 -11.79
N GLU A 813 -92.57 36.64 -11.26
CA GLU A 813 -92.43 36.32 -9.84
C GLU A 813 -92.26 37.57 -8.94
N LYS A 814 -91.82 38.70 -9.49
CA LYS A 814 -91.67 39.96 -8.74
C LYS A 814 -93.02 40.57 -8.41
N LEU A 815 -93.94 40.58 -9.37
CA LEU A 815 -95.32 41.03 -9.15
C LEU A 815 -96.03 40.18 -8.08
N ARG A 816 -95.83 38.86 -8.07
CA ARG A 816 -96.35 37.98 -7.02
C ARG A 816 -95.78 38.30 -5.64
N LEU A 817 -94.47 38.60 -5.57
CA LEU A 817 -93.82 39.01 -4.32
C LEU A 817 -94.43 40.32 -3.79
N PHE A 818 -94.61 41.32 -4.65
CA PHE A 818 -95.22 42.60 -4.27
C PHE A 818 -96.68 42.43 -3.82
N ALA A 819 -97.45 41.58 -4.51
CA ALA A 819 -98.85 41.32 -4.19
C ALA A 819 -99.05 40.62 -2.83
N GLY A 820 -98.02 39.89 -2.36
CA GLY A 820 -98.01 39.22 -1.07
C GLY A 820 -97.47 40.07 0.09
N ASP A 821 -96.93 41.27 -0.15
CA ASP A 821 -96.24 42.07 0.88
C ASP A 821 -97.10 43.20 1.45
N THR A 822 -97.27 43.18 2.77
CA THR A 822 -98.11 44.13 3.52
C THR A 822 -97.66 45.59 3.41
N ASP A 823 -96.37 45.85 3.16
CA ASP A 823 -95.87 47.22 3.02
C ASP A 823 -96.26 47.86 1.67
N ILE A 824 -96.63 47.03 0.67
CA ILE A 824 -97.12 47.48 -0.65
C ILE A 824 -98.65 47.44 -0.71
N VAL A 825 -99.27 46.30 -0.39
CA VAL A 825 -100.73 46.13 -0.57
C VAL A 825 -101.58 46.52 0.63
N GLY A 826 -100.95 46.92 1.75
CA GLY A 826 -101.62 47.25 3.00
C GLY A 826 -102.19 46.03 3.74
N TRP A 827 -102.40 46.17 5.05
CA TRP A 827 -103.07 45.17 5.87
C TRP A 827 -104.53 45.00 5.43
N ARG A 828 -105.07 43.78 5.53
CA ARG A 828 -106.48 43.51 5.26
C ARG A 828 -107.39 44.20 6.27
#